data_AF-A0A8I0KL29-F1
#
_entry.id   AF-A0A8I0KL29-F1
#
_cell.length_a   1.000
_cell.length_b   1.000
_cell.length_c   1.000
_cell.angle_alpha   90.00
_cell.angle_beta   90.00
_cell.angle_gamma   90.00
#
_symmetry.space_group_name_H-M   'P 1'
#
loop_
_entity.id
_entity.type
_entity.pdbx_description
1 polymer ?
#
loop_
_entity_poly.entity_id
_entity_poly.type
_entity_poly.pdbx_seq_one_letter_code
_entity_poly.pdbx_strand_id
1 'polypeptide(L)'
;MADKTLNEIRTTFLKYFEKNDHKIVESSNLVPNNDPTLMFANSGMVQFKNVFTGLEKRDYKRATTSQKCVRAGGKHNDLENVGYTPRHHTFFEMLGNFSFGDYFKERAIFYAWDLITKDFGIDKNKLYFTVYSEDDEAFNLWKKITGFNDSRIIRIPTSDNFWSMGETGPCGPCSEIFYDHGDHLKGGLPGTKDQDGDRYIEIWNLVFMQYEQISKEKRINLPKPSVDTGMGLERIAALLQGTHDNYKTDHFIKLINSIAETIKVKPGDTNLSSFRVIADHLRASSFLLAEGVLPSNEGRGYVLRRIMRRGMRHCHLLGSKDPVFFNIFKTLMKEMSGNYPELVRAESLIKETLKMEEEKFLVLLDRGMKILNDEITKVDKKLSGDVAFKLYDTYGFPLDLTEDILKNKSLSLDHEKFQSLMKESKELAKKNWKGSGDSSIDQIWFRIKDKVGPTEFLGYEFESAEGVIQSILKNNEEIKNLDEGDEGILILNQTPFYGESGGQVGDSGTITSGDNLFKVSDVQKKLGNLFLHYGKMVKGSLNINESVELKINLDQRNNVRAYHSATHLLHESLRRTLGTHVMQKGSLVAPDRLRFDFSHTKPISSEELNKIDNIVNEVVNKKSEVVTRIMTPKEGIEHGALALFGEKYGDEVRVVFMGEEGNKYFSTELCGGTHVRNTEDVGKFKIISQTAIASGVRRVEALRDKQLEDFLKNKEKQLDITAQKDDDTINDLIKEIKKLGEEPISNLEDKKQLIKDLSKQLDQLSVNSILSDKTKNVIKDEKIKNINVRLQKIENLSPKELRKLVDKGKKELGEGIVIIFANKDDKVGLGVGITEKLTKSYDAVKFAKIGSEIIGGKGGGGRKDFAQAGGQDANKIDEAIQKLKSLI
;
A
#
# COMPACT_ATOMS: atom_id res chain seq x y z
N MET A 1 5.73 46.68 1.46
CA MET A 1 5.49 45.61 0.47
C MET A 1 3.98 45.41 0.38
N ALA A 2 3.46 44.87 -0.72
CA ALA A 2 2.03 44.71 -0.90
C ALA A 2 1.50 43.68 0.11
N ASP A 3 0.52 44.06 0.95
CA ASP A 3 -0.12 43.18 1.93
C ASP A 3 -1.09 42.21 1.22
N LYS A 4 -0.53 41.34 0.37
CA LYS A 4 -1.27 40.35 -0.42
C LYS A 4 -1.31 39.01 0.31
N THR A 5 -2.50 38.44 0.39
CA THR A 5 -2.70 37.06 0.86
C THR A 5 -2.09 36.05 -0.11
N LEU A 6 -1.77 34.86 0.37
CA LEU A 6 -1.22 33.79 -0.47
C LEU A 6 -2.14 33.45 -1.67
N ASN A 7 -3.46 33.52 -1.47
CA ASN A 7 -4.45 33.30 -2.53
C ASN A 7 -4.43 34.40 -3.61
N GLU A 8 -4.27 35.66 -3.24
CA GLU A 8 -4.15 36.76 -4.19
C GLU A 8 -2.86 36.68 -4.99
N ILE A 9 -1.76 36.24 -4.37
CA ILE A 9 -0.47 36.06 -5.04
C ILE A 9 -0.57 34.97 -6.11
N ARG A 10 -1.14 33.80 -5.77
CA ARG A 10 -1.42 32.73 -6.74
C ARG A 10 -2.27 33.23 -7.91
N THR A 11 -3.37 33.92 -7.60
CA THR A 11 -4.30 34.45 -8.60
C THR A 11 -3.62 35.48 -9.51
N THR A 12 -2.79 36.35 -8.94
CA THR A 12 -2.02 37.36 -9.69
C THR A 12 -1.09 36.68 -10.70
N PHE A 13 -0.35 35.65 -10.26
CA PHE A 13 0.55 34.89 -11.15
C PHE A 13 -0.22 34.24 -12.31
N LEU A 14 -1.29 33.50 -12.01
CA LEU A 14 -2.06 32.77 -13.02
C LEU A 14 -2.70 33.73 -14.05
N LYS A 15 -3.32 34.82 -13.58
CA LYS A 15 -3.95 35.82 -14.45
C LYS A 15 -2.95 36.61 -15.28
N TYR A 16 -1.76 36.86 -14.74
CA TYR A 16 -0.69 37.51 -15.50
C TYR A 16 -0.29 36.66 -16.70
N PHE A 17 -0.09 35.35 -16.53
CA PHE A 17 0.26 34.47 -17.64
C PHE A 17 -0.91 34.18 -18.58
N GLU A 18 -2.15 34.12 -18.07
CA GLU A 18 -3.37 34.05 -18.90
C GLU A 18 -3.48 35.25 -19.85
N LYS A 19 -3.25 36.47 -19.34
CA LYS A 19 -3.19 37.70 -20.16
C LYS A 19 -2.08 37.66 -21.22
N ASN A 20 -1.08 36.81 -21.04
CA ASN A 20 0.03 36.59 -21.96
C ASN A 20 -0.12 35.27 -22.77
N ASP A 21 -1.36 34.89 -23.05
CA ASP A 21 -1.79 33.73 -23.86
C ASP A 21 -1.38 32.34 -23.31
N HIS A 22 -1.18 32.21 -22.00
CA HIS A 22 -0.98 30.88 -21.39
C HIS A 22 -2.32 30.29 -20.99
N LYS A 23 -2.54 29.01 -21.31
CA LYS A 23 -3.69 28.28 -20.78
C LYS A 23 -3.48 28.05 -19.28
N ILE A 24 -4.42 28.48 -18.43
CA ILE A 24 -4.44 28.04 -17.03
C ILE A 24 -4.79 26.56 -17.01
N VAL A 25 -3.90 25.75 -16.45
CA VAL A 25 -4.08 24.30 -16.30
C VAL A 25 -4.13 23.97 -14.80
N GLU A 26 -5.04 23.09 -14.42
CA GLU A 26 -5.18 22.63 -13.02
C GLU A 26 -3.96 21.81 -12.59
N SER A 27 -3.66 21.83 -11.29
CA SER A 27 -2.60 21.00 -10.71
C SER A 27 -2.88 19.53 -10.94
N SER A 28 -1.90 18.79 -11.47
CA SER A 28 -1.96 17.33 -11.50
C SER A 28 -1.87 16.73 -10.09
N ASN A 29 -2.21 15.44 -9.99
CA ASN A 29 -2.01 14.64 -8.78
C ASN A 29 -0.53 14.67 -8.35
N LEU A 30 -0.31 14.60 -7.03
CA LEU A 30 0.97 14.34 -6.38
C LEU A 30 1.53 12.98 -6.75
N VAL A 31 0.71 12.01 -7.15
CA VAL A 31 1.18 10.73 -7.71
C VAL A 31 1.23 10.84 -9.24
N PRO A 32 2.43 10.83 -9.86
CA PRO A 32 2.55 10.96 -11.31
C PRO A 32 2.04 9.71 -12.03
N ASN A 33 1.11 9.89 -12.97
CA ASN A 33 0.60 8.79 -13.82
C ASN A 33 1.49 8.55 -15.06
N ASN A 34 2.28 9.55 -15.44
CA ASN A 34 3.11 9.57 -16.65
C ASN A 34 4.58 9.26 -16.38
N ASP A 35 4.95 8.98 -15.13
CA ASP A 35 6.32 8.63 -14.76
C ASP A 35 6.36 7.63 -13.60
N PRO A 36 6.51 6.32 -13.88
CA PRO A 36 6.57 5.29 -12.84
C PRO A 36 7.86 5.37 -12.01
N THR A 37 8.87 6.13 -12.43
CA THR A 37 10.13 6.28 -11.70
C THR A 37 10.04 7.29 -10.56
N LEU A 38 9.03 8.16 -10.58
CA LEU A 38 8.81 9.17 -9.54
C LEU A 38 7.85 8.68 -8.44
N MET A 39 8.27 8.88 -7.19
CA MET A 39 7.43 8.63 -6.03
C MET A 39 6.30 9.64 -5.93
N PHE A 40 6.62 10.93 -6.05
CA PHE A 40 5.68 12.03 -6.05
C PHE A 40 6.09 13.12 -7.06
N ALA A 41 5.12 13.95 -7.47
CA ALA A 41 5.40 15.16 -8.24
C ALA A 41 6.24 16.12 -7.38
N ASN A 42 7.48 16.36 -7.80
CA ASN A 42 8.45 17.19 -7.08
C ASN A 42 8.60 18.60 -7.68
N SER A 43 8.01 18.84 -8.85
CA SER A 43 8.11 20.08 -9.64
C SER A 43 6.89 20.27 -10.56
N GLY A 44 6.70 21.50 -11.03
CA GLY A 44 5.61 21.90 -11.93
C GLY A 44 5.62 21.20 -13.28
N MET A 45 6.82 20.93 -13.83
CA MET A 45 6.99 20.34 -15.15
C MET A 45 6.50 18.90 -15.25
N VAL A 46 6.47 18.13 -14.14
CA VAL A 46 6.19 16.68 -14.13
C VAL A 46 4.94 16.33 -14.94
N GLN A 47 3.88 17.13 -14.81
CA GLN A 47 2.62 16.93 -15.52
C GLN A 47 2.69 17.12 -17.05
N PHE A 48 3.76 17.75 -17.55
CA PHE A 48 4.00 18.07 -18.96
C PHE A 48 5.18 17.31 -19.57
N LYS A 49 5.77 16.32 -18.87
CA LYS A 49 6.96 15.56 -19.34
C LYS A 49 6.83 15.10 -20.79
N ASN A 50 5.73 14.43 -21.12
CA ASN A 50 5.49 13.88 -22.47
C ASN A 50 5.29 14.97 -23.53
N VAL A 51 4.85 16.16 -23.13
CA VAL A 51 4.72 17.30 -24.05
C VAL A 51 6.12 17.85 -24.38
N PHE A 52 7.00 17.97 -23.39
CA PHE A 52 8.39 18.41 -23.62
C PHE A 52 9.19 17.45 -24.49
N THR A 53 9.01 16.13 -24.32
CA THR A 53 9.70 15.11 -25.13
C THR A 53 9.03 14.87 -26.49
N GLY A 54 7.88 15.48 -26.75
CA GLY A 54 7.13 15.35 -28.00
C GLY A 54 6.32 14.05 -28.13
N LEU A 55 6.25 13.24 -27.08
CA LEU A 55 5.44 12.01 -27.01
C LEU A 55 3.94 12.31 -26.93
N GLU A 56 3.57 13.52 -26.48
CA GLU A 56 2.18 13.95 -26.34
C GLU A 56 1.99 15.33 -26.98
N LYS A 57 0.87 15.51 -27.70
CA LYS A 57 0.46 16.80 -28.27
C LYS A 57 -0.77 17.32 -27.53
N ARG A 58 -0.76 18.61 -27.22
CA ARG A 58 -1.88 19.37 -26.63
C ARG A 58 -2.39 20.40 -27.64
N ASP A 59 -3.61 20.87 -27.44
CA ASP A 59 -4.26 21.94 -28.20
C ASP A 59 -3.68 23.34 -27.87
N TYR A 60 -2.93 23.46 -26.77
CA TYR A 60 -2.19 24.67 -26.40
C TYR A 60 -0.66 24.48 -26.48
N LYS A 61 0.06 25.59 -26.71
CA LYS A 61 1.54 25.64 -26.74
C LYS A 61 2.17 26.36 -25.54
N ARG A 62 1.36 26.99 -24.71
CA ARG A 62 1.75 27.73 -23.50
C ARG A 62 0.81 27.35 -22.36
N ALA A 63 1.35 27.13 -21.17
CA ALA A 63 0.55 26.77 -20.00
C ALA A 63 1.04 27.50 -18.74
N THR A 64 0.16 27.70 -17.77
CA THR A 64 0.50 28.21 -16.44
C THR A 64 -0.24 27.42 -15.37
N THR A 65 0.42 27.11 -14.25
CA THR A 65 -0.13 26.27 -13.18
C THR A 65 0.31 26.70 -11.78
N SER A 66 -0.47 26.33 -10.76
CA SER A 66 -0.03 26.24 -9.36
C SER A 66 0.04 24.77 -8.97
N GLN A 67 1.16 24.10 -9.26
CA GLN A 67 1.31 22.66 -9.09
C GLN A 67 1.59 22.31 -7.63
N LYS A 68 0.80 21.41 -7.05
CA LYS A 68 1.08 20.78 -5.77
C LYS A 68 2.35 19.92 -5.88
N CYS A 69 3.28 20.05 -4.95
CA CYS A 69 4.52 19.27 -4.94
C CYS A 69 4.77 18.63 -3.58
N VAL A 70 5.34 17.43 -3.57
CA VAL A 70 5.82 16.75 -2.36
C VAL A 70 7.29 16.39 -2.49
N ARG A 71 8.08 16.78 -1.48
CA ARG A 71 9.52 16.46 -1.35
C ARG A 71 9.79 15.65 -0.08
N ALA A 72 9.25 14.43 -0.08
CA ALA A 72 9.54 13.42 0.92
C ALA A 72 9.90 12.10 0.22
N GLY A 73 11.19 11.77 0.20
CA GLY A 73 11.73 10.55 -0.41
C GLY A 73 12.42 10.75 -1.77
N GLY A 74 13.32 9.82 -2.13
CA GLY A 74 14.14 9.91 -3.34
C GLY A 74 15.26 10.94 -3.25
N LYS A 75 15.72 11.46 -4.40
CA LYS A 75 16.78 12.47 -4.52
C LYS A 75 16.42 13.82 -3.88
N HIS A 76 15.13 14.18 -3.88
CA HIS A 76 14.63 15.46 -3.36
C HIS A 76 13.84 15.21 -2.06
N ASN A 77 14.54 15.20 -0.93
CA ASN A 77 13.97 14.92 0.37
C ASN A 77 14.28 16.03 1.36
N ASP A 78 13.29 16.88 1.64
CA ASP A 78 13.42 18.02 2.54
C ASP A 78 12.95 17.70 3.97
N LEU A 79 12.49 16.47 4.22
CA LEU A 79 11.80 16.10 5.45
C LEU A 79 12.58 16.55 6.70
N GLU A 80 13.87 16.25 6.78
CA GLU A 80 14.70 16.59 7.95
C GLU A 80 14.89 18.11 8.17
N ASN A 81 14.75 18.93 7.12
CA ASN A 81 14.90 20.39 7.20
C ASN A 81 13.63 21.12 7.64
N VAL A 82 12.46 20.47 7.47
CA VAL A 82 11.14 21.02 7.81
C VAL A 82 11.08 21.33 9.31
N GLY A 83 10.65 22.55 9.62
CA GLY A 83 10.53 23.09 10.98
C GLY A 83 11.79 23.69 11.58
N TYR A 84 12.97 23.25 11.13
CA TYR A 84 14.26 23.75 11.62
C TYR A 84 14.81 24.91 10.79
N THR A 85 14.39 24.99 9.52
CA THR A 85 14.71 26.10 8.63
C THR A 85 13.45 26.94 8.35
N PRO A 86 13.58 28.22 7.97
CA PRO A 86 12.44 29.09 7.71
C PRO A 86 11.71 28.81 6.37
N ARG A 87 12.28 27.97 5.49
CA ARG A 87 11.89 27.90 4.06
C ARG A 87 11.60 26.53 3.47
N HIS A 88 11.88 25.43 4.18
CA HIS A 88 11.70 24.08 3.66
C HIS A 88 10.34 23.51 4.03
N HIS A 89 9.76 22.78 3.07
CA HIS A 89 8.43 22.19 3.20
C HIS A 89 8.42 20.77 2.67
N THR A 90 7.61 19.91 3.28
CA THR A 90 7.30 18.60 2.69
C THR A 90 6.34 18.77 1.53
N PHE A 91 5.38 19.67 1.69
CA PHE A 91 4.37 20.02 0.71
C PHE A 91 4.40 21.52 0.43
N PHE A 92 4.47 21.89 -0.83
CA PHE A 92 4.45 23.28 -1.27
C PHE A 92 3.80 23.40 -2.64
N GLU A 93 3.46 24.62 -3.04
CA GLU A 93 2.94 24.90 -4.36
C GLU A 93 4.01 25.54 -5.23
N MET A 94 4.21 24.99 -6.43
CA MET A 94 5.11 25.53 -7.43
C MET A 94 4.29 26.22 -8.51
N LEU A 95 4.35 27.56 -8.50
CA LEU A 95 3.87 28.39 -9.60
C LEU A 95 4.82 28.21 -10.79
N GLY A 96 4.28 27.99 -11.97
CA GLY A 96 5.10 27.81 -13.15
C GLY A 96 4.39 28.22 -14.43
N ASN A 97 5.14 28.87 -15.32
CA ASN A 97 4.76 29.08 -16.71
C ASN A 97 5.63 28.23 -17.64
N PHE A 98 5.01 27.68 -18.67
CA PHE A 98 5.61 26.68 -19.55
C PHE A 98 5.43 27.07 -21.03
N SER A 99 6.48 26.85 -21.81
CA SER A 99 6.50 27.02 -23.26
C SER A 99 6.92 25.71 -23.91
N PHE A 100 6.08 25.18 -24.81
CA PHE A 100 6.33 23.95 -25.54
C PHE A 100 6.84 24.27 -26.95
N GLY A 101 8.03 24.86 -27.03
CA GLY A 101 8.64 25.28 -28.30
C GLY A 101 8.01 26.50 -28.96
N ASP A 102 7.40 27.41 -28.18
CA ASP A 102 6.76 28.63 -28.68
C ASP A 102 7.61 29.89 -28.43
N TYR A 103 8.04 30.11 -27.19
CA TYR A 103 9.05 31.11 -26.81
C TYR A 103 10.16 30.49 -25.94
N PHE A 104 11.28 31.20 -25.82
CA PHE A 104 12.46 30.75 -25.06
C PHE A 104 13.00 31.86 -24.12
N LYS A 105 14.32 31.97 -23.96
CA LYS A 105 14.98 32.80 -22.92
C LYS A 105 14.53 34.26 -22.86
N GLU A 106 14.58 35.01 -23.97
CA GLU A 106 14.29 36.46 -23.95
C GLU A 106 12.91 36.75 -23.38
N ARG A 107 11.89 36.02 -23.85
CA ARG A 107 10.50 36.23 -23.41
C ARG A 107 10.25 35.66 -22.01
N ALA A 108 10.89 34.56 -21.63
CA ALA A 108 10.83 34.02 -20.28
C ALA A 108 11.40 35.01 -19.24
N ILE A 109 12.60 35.55 -19.51
CA ILE A 109 13.26 36.54 -18.66
C ILE A 109 12.45 37.83 -18.59
N PHE A 110 11.92 38.30 -19.74
CA PHE A 110 11.04 39.47 -19.78
C PHE A 110 9.80 39.26 -18.89
N TYR A 111 9.10 38.14 -19.04
CA TYR A 111 7.90 37.88 -18.25
C TYR A 111 8.20 37.80 -16.76
N ALA A 112 9.32 37.19 -16.38
CA ALA A 112 9.71 37.09 -15.00
C ALA A 112 10.01 38.48 -14.40
N TRP A 113 10.80 39.28 -15.09
CA TRP A 113 11.14 40.65 -14.68
C TRP A 113 9.92 41.56 -14.60
N ASP A 114 9.02 41.49 -15.58
CA ASP A 114 7.84 42.32 -15.63
C ASP A 114 6.88 42.00 -14.47
N LEU A 115 6.61 40.72 -14.22
CA LEU A 115 5.75 40.29 -13.11
C LEU A 115 6.32 40.71 -11.74
N ILE A 116 7.60 40.40 -11.47
CA ILE A 116 8.18 40.68 -10.15
C ILE A 116 8.26 42.18 -9.85
N THR A 117 8.53 43.01 -10.87
CA THR A 117 8.74 44.45 -10.66
C THR A 117 7.49 45.30 -10.80
N LYS A 118 6.50 44.89 -11.62
CA LYS A 118 5.27 45.65 -11.83
C LYS A 118 4.12 45.13 -10.96
N ASP A 119 3.68 43.88 -11.18
CA ASP A 119 2.50 43.32 -10.50
C ASP A 119 2.74 42.96 -9.04
N PHE A 120 3.96 42.47 -8.73
CA PHE A 120 4.39 42.21 -7.35
C PHE A 120 5.08 43.42 -6.70
N GLY A 121 5.58 44.37 -7.49
CA GLY A 121 6.17 45.61 -6.97
C GLY A 121 7.42 45.40 -6.12
N ILE A 122 8.19 44.34 -6.38
CA ILE A 122 9.42 44.03 -5.66
C ILE A 122 10.48 45.06 -6.02
N ASP A 123 11.21 45.55 -5.02
CA ASP A 123 12.30 46.49 -5.21
C ASP A 123 13.41 45.87 -6.07
N LYS A 124 13.60 46.46 -7.25
CA LYS A 124 14.61 46.07 -8.23
C LYS A 124 16.00 46.00 -7.62
N ASN A 125 16.35 46.91 -6.71
CA ASN A 125 17.71 47.02 -6.15
C ASN A 125 18.08 45.88 -5.20
N LYS A 126 17.11 45.05 -4.81
CA LYS A 126 17.31 43.87 -3.97
C LYS A 126 17.38 42.57 -4.75
N LEU A 127 17.24 42.63 -6.07
CA LEU A 127 17.27 41.45 -6.92
C LEU A 127 18.69 41.14 -7.41
N TYR A 128 19.01 39.86 -7.42
CA TYR A 128 20.22 39.28 -7.98
C TYR A 128 19.84 38.11 -8.88
N PHE A 129 20.65 37.84 -9.89
CA PHE A 129 20.38 36.80 -10.87
C PHE A 129 21.57 35.85 -10.94
N THR A 130 21.32 34.56 -11.04
CA THR A 130 22.35 33.57 -11.38
C THR A 130 22.10 33.03 -12.78
N VAL A 131 23.17 32.68 -13.49
CA VAL A 131 23.11 32.00 -14.78
C VAL A 131 24.15 30.89 -14.81
N TYR A 132 23.88 29.84 -15.58
CA TYR A 132 24.87 28.80 -15.84
C TYR A 132 26.11 29.43 -16.50
N SER A 133 27.32 29.03 -16.08
CA SER A 133 28.56 29.72 -16.48
C SER A 133 28.75 29.83 -17.99
N GLU A 134 28.24 28.84 -18.73
CA GLU A 134 28.34 28.71 -20.19
C GLU A 134 27.14 29.31 -20.94
N ASP A 135 26.14 29.86 -20.24
CA ASP A 135 24.94 30.46 -20.86
C ASP A 135 25.09 31.98 -21.05
N ASP A 136 25.90 32.37 -22.04
CA ASP A 136 26.13 33.78 -22.41
C ASP A 136 24.85 34.49 -22.88
N GLU A 137 23.92 33.75 -23.47
CA GLU A 137 22.66 34.29 -23.96
C GLU A 137 21.81 34.80 -22.79
N ALA A 138 21.60 33.97 -21.76
CA ALA A 138 20.84 34.37 -20.57
C ALA A 138 21.50 35.55 -19.85
N PHE A 139 22.84 35.54 -19.72
CA PHE A 139 23.59 36.64 -19.11
C PHE A 139 23.34 37.98 -19.82
N ASN A 140 23.47 38.01 -21.14
CA ASN A 140 23.28 39.22 -21.95
C ASN A 140 21.81 39.69 -21.94
N LEU A 141 20.87 38.74 -21.94
CA LEU A 141 19.44 39.05 -21.86
C LEU A 141 19.05 39.69 -20.53
N TRP A 142 19.53 39.16 -19.40
CA TRP A 142 19.31 39.78 -18.09
C TRP A 142 19.83 41.22 -18.05
N LYS A 143 21.04 41.45 -18.57
CA LYS A 143 21.64 42.80 -18.66
C LYS A 143 20.78 43.74 -19.51
N LYS A 144 20.34 43.29 -20.69
CA LYS A 144 19.50 44.06 -21.61
C LYS A 144 18.13 44.40 -21.00
N ILE A 145 17.47 43.44 -20.35
CA ILE A 145 16.09 43.57 -19.85
C ILE A 145 16.03 44.36 -18.55
N THR A 146 16.99 44.16 -17.64
CA THR A 146 17.01 44.81 -16.32
C THR A 146 17.69 46.17 -16.34
N GLY A 147 18.65 46.37 -17.25
CA GLY A 147 19.56 47.51 -17.23
C GLY A 147 20.64 47.43 -16.14
N PHE A 148 20.78 46.29 -15.45
CA PHE A 148 21.79 46.11 -14.42
C PHE A 148 23.18 45.84 -14.99
N ASN A 149 24.20 46.16 -14.19
CA ASN A 149 25.59 45.84 -14.49
C ASN A 149 25.94 44.41 -14.07
N ASP A 150 27.13 43.96 -14.46
CA ASP A 150 27.61 42.59 -14.26
C ASP A 150 27.66 42.19 -12.78
N SER A 151 27.71 43.14 -11.83
CA SER A 151 27.75 42.83 -10.39
C SER A 151 26.45 42.23 -9.83
N ARG A 152 25.34 42.31 -10.59
CA ARG A 152 24.02 41.75 -10.22
C ARG A 152 23.70 40.42 -10.90
N ILE A 153 24.52 39.98 -11.85
CA ILE A 153 24.31 38.77 -12.63
C ILE A 153 25.52 37.85 -12.42
N ILE A 154 25.34 36.80 -11.64
CA ILE A 154 26.38 35.90 -11.16
C ILE A 154 26.44 34.64 -12.04
N ARG A 155 27.63 34.25 -12.46
CA ARG A 155 27.85 33.02 -13.22
C ARG A 155 28.21 31.87 -12.29
N ILE A 156 27.48 30.75 -12.39
CA ILE A 156 27.69 29.57 -11.56
C ILE A 156 28.01 28.36 -12.46
N PRO A 157 29.20 27.74 -12.32
CA PRO A 157 29.63 26.62 -13.17
C PRO A 157 29.16 25.24 -12.71
N THR A 158 28.58 25.14 -11.51
CA THR A 158 28.15 23.90 -10.89
C THR A 158 26.78 23.45 -11.40
N SER A 159 26.35 22.27 -10.97
CA SER A 159 24.99 21.76 -11.20
C SER A 159 23.89 22.64 -10.63
N ASP A 160 24.20 23.64 -9.81
CA ASP A 160 23.21 24.51 -9.19
C ASP A 160 22.45 25.33 -10.24
N ASN A 161 23.10 25.73 -11.33
CA ASN A 161 22.47 26.36 -12.50
C ASN A 161 22.28 25.41 -13.70
N PHE A 162 22.28 24.10 -13.47
CA PHE A 162 21.94 23.11 -14.48
C PHE A 162 20.85 22.17 -13.97
N TRP A 163 19.62 22.38 -14.43
CA TRP A 163 18.47 21.64 -13.93
C TRP A 163 18.26 20.33 -14.70
N SER A 164 17.91 19.27 -13.97
CA SER A 164 17.50 17.98 -14.52
C SER A 164 16.35 17.40 -13.71
N MET A 165 15.39 16.80 -14.40
CA MET A 165 14.21 16.18 -13.76
C MET A 165 14.57 15.04 -12.80
N GLY A 166 15.60 14.28 -13.14
CA GLY A 166 16.07 13.11 -12.39
C GLY A 166 17.41 12.63 -12.95
N GLU A 167 17.69 11.33 -12.84
CA GLU A 167 18.85 10.72 -13.53
C GLU A 167 18.65 10.66 -15.06
N THR A 168 17.39 10.65 -15.49
CA THR A 168 16.97 10.69 -16.90
C THR A 168 15.80 11.69 -17.07
N GLY A 169 15.54 12.11 -18.31
CA GLY A 169 14.45 13.03 -18.68
C GLY A 169 14.92 14.42 -19.13
N PRO A 170 13.97 15.35 -19.40
CA PRO A 170 14.28 16.70 -19.87
C PRO A 170 15.20 17.47 -18.91
N CYS A 171 16.14 18.22 -19.47
CA CYS A 171 17.13 19.00 -18.73
C CYS A 171 17.66 20.21 -19.54
N GLY A 172 18.33 21.13 -18.85
CA GLY A 172 18.92 22.31 -19.46
C GLY A 172 19.57 23.27 -18.47
N PRO A 173 20.33 24.26 -18.97
CA PRO A 173 20.81 25.36 -18.13
C PRO A 173 19.63 26.12 -17.54
N CYS A 174 19.81 26.68 -16.36
CA CYS A 174 18.79 27.50 -15.73
C CYS A 174 19.37 28.81 -15.20
N SER A 175 18.47 29.77 -14.98
CA SER A 175 18.76 31.05 -14.36
C SER A 175 17.83 31.24 -13.17
N GLU A 176 18.37 31.68 -12.04
CA GLU A 176 17.59 31.84 -10.82
C GLU A 176 17.57 33.30 -10.38
N ILE A 177 16.46 33.71 -9.78
CA ILE A 177 16.23 35.03 -9.24
C ILE A 177 16.31 34.95 -7.72
N PHE A 178 17.21 35.73 -7.14
CA PHE A 178 17.41 35.85 -5.70
C PHE A 178 16.98 37.22 -5.19
N TYR A 179 16.44 37.25 -3.97
CA TYR A 179 16.12 38.48 -3.24
C TYR A 179 17.03 38.64 -2.01
N ASP A 180 17.60 39.83 -1.83
CA ASP A 180 18.39 40.22 -0.65
C ASP A 180 17.47 40.76 0.46
N HIS A 181 17.25 39.94 1.48
CA HIS A 181 16.50 40.33 2.67
C HIS A 181 17.22 41.38 3.54
N GLY A 182 18.54 41.53 3.40
CA GLY A 182 19.36 42.51 4.10
C GLY A 182 20.46 41.89 4.96
N ASP A 183 21.43 42.73 5.34
CA ASP A 183 22.64 42.39 6.11
C ASP A 183 22.39 41.89 7.55
N HIS A 184 21.21 42.16 8.11
CA HIS A 184 20.80 41.61 9.40
C HIS A 184 20.62 40.09 9.41
N LEU A 185 20.56 39.44 8.23
CA LEU A 185 20.55 37.99 8.07
C LEU A 185 21.92 37.49 7.59
N LYS A 186 22.29 36.28 8.03
CA LYS A 186 23.50 35.60 7.56
C LYS A 186 23.32 35.05 6.15
N GLY A 187 24.41 34.97 5.39
CA GLY A 187 24.46 34.43 4.03
C GLY A 187 25.15 35.39 3.06
N GLY A 188 26.05 34.86 2.25
CA GLY A 188 26.77 35.53 1.17
C GLY A 188 26.04 35.43 -0.16
N LEU A 189 26.60 36.06 -1.20
CA LEU A 189 26.01 36.01 -2.55
C LEU A 189 25.93 34.55 -3.06
N PRO A 190 24.94 34.23 -3.91
CA PRO A 190 24.87 32.92 -4.58
C PRO A 190 26.19 32.57 -5.28
N GLY A 191 26.61 31.30 -5.21
CA GLY A 191 27.86 30.81 -5.79
C GLY A 191 29.13 31.10 -4.96
N THR A 192 29.02 31.80 -3.84
CA THR A 192 30.15 32.03 -2.91
C THR A 192 30.25 30.92 -1.85
N LYS A 193 31.39 30.80 -1.17
CA LYS A 193 31.57 29.82 -0.07
C LYS A 193 30.60 30.06 1.09
N ASP A 194 30.20 31.32 1.30
CA ASP A 194 29.32 31.73 2.39
C ASP A 194 27.85 31.80 1.93
N GLN A 195 27.50 31.29 0.74
CA GLN A 195 26.15 31.40 0.17
C GLN A 195 25.04 30.83 1.05
N ASP A 196 25.38 29.90 1.95
CA ASP A 196 24.43 29.31 2.87
C ASP A 196 23.92 30.34 3.89
N GLY A 197 22.60 30.49 3.98
CA GLY A 197 21.97 31.41 4.92
C GLY A 197 20.53 31.73 4.57
N ASP A 198 20.04 32.83 5.17
CA ASP A 198 18.67 33.33 5.02
C ASP A 198 18.61 34.71 4.35
N ARG A 199 19.76 35.30 4.02
CA ARG A 199 19.86 36.63 3.39
C ARG A 199 19.44 36.62 1.93
N TYR A 200 20.09 35.81 1.10
CA TYR A 200 19.81 35.72 -0.33
C TYR A 200 18.96 34.48 -0.59
N ILE A 201 17.68 34.68 -0.85
CA ILE A 201 16.72 33.59 -1.05
C ILE A 201 16.30 33.51 -2.51
N GLU A 202 16.40 32.31 -3.09
CA GLU A 202 15.87 31.99 -4.41
C GLU A 202 14.33 32.04 -4.38
N ILE A 203 13.78 32.91 -5.22
CA ILE A 203 12.33 33.15 -5.34
C ILE A 203 11.75 32.64 -6.65
N TRP A 204 12.57 32.42 -7.69
CA TRP A 204 12.12 31.91 -8.97
C TRP A 204 13.27 31.29 -9.76
N ASN A 205 13.09 30.06 -10.25
CA ASN A 205 14.00 29.39 -11.18
C ASN A 205 13.40 29.34 -12.60
N LEU A 206 14.19 29.72 -13.60
CA LEU A 206 13.88 29.71 -15.03
C LEU A 206 14.77 28.67 -15.73
N VAL A 207 14.19 27.52 -16.07
CA VAL A 207 14.88 26.42 -16.73
C VAL A 207 14.68 26.51 -18.25
N PHE A 208 15.79 26.55 -18.97
CA PHE A 208 15.83 26.60 -20.43
C PHE A 208 16.09 25.20 -20.98
N MET A 209 15.05 24.37 -20.96
CA MET A 209 15.14 22.98 -21.39
C MET A 209 15.45 22.89 -22.88
N GLN A 210 16.56 22.23 -23.19
CA GLN A 210 17.02 22.03 -24.57
C GLN A 210 17.57 20.61 -24.80
N TYR A 211 17.67 19.81 -23.74
CA TYR A 211 18.21 18.47 -23.78
C TYR A 211 17.29 17.45 -23.10
N GLU A 212 17.45 16.19 -23.48
CA GLU A 212 16.91 15.03 -22.76
C GLU A 212 18.07 14.12 -22.34
N GLN A 213 18.16 13.83 -21.05
CA GLN A 213 19.12 12.90 -20.49
C GLN A 213 18.57 11.47 -20.63
N ILE A 214 19.18 10.66 -21.50
CA ILE A 214 18.75 9.28 -21.74
C ILE A 214 19.42 8.31 -20.76
N SER A 215 20.68 8.56 -20.44
CA SER A 215 21.47 7.84 -19.43
C SER A 215 22.54 8.77 -18.87
N LYS A 216 23.29 8.36 -17.84
CA LYS A 216 24.39 9.17 -17.27
C LYS A 216 25.42 9.65 -18.30
N GLU A 217 25.64 8.86 -19.35
CA GLU A 217 26.62 9.14 -20.41
C GLU A 217 26.00 9.74 -21.68
N LYS A 218 24.68 9.61 -21.88
CA LYS A 218 24.02 9.98 -23.14
C LYS A 218 22.98 11.08 -22.92
N ARG A 219 23.22 12.22 -23.55
CA ARG A 219 22.31 13.37 -23.64
C ARG A 219 22.01 13.67 -25.11
N ILE A 220 20.75 13.92 -25.43
CA ILE A 220 20.30 14.28 -26.78
C ILE A 220 19.58 15.63 -26.74
N ASN A 221 19.40 16.28 -27.89
CA ASN A 221 18.61 17.51 -27.98
C ASN A 221 17.11 17.18 -27.89
N LEU A 222 16.35 18.04 -27.22
CA LEU A 222 14.89 17.99 -27.30
C LEU A 222 14.42 18.33 -28.71
N PRO A 223 13.24 17.81 -29.15
CA PRO A 223 12.67 18.15 -30.45
C PRO A 223 12.49 19.66 -30.64
N LYS A 224 12.17 20.38 -29.55
CA LYS A 224 12.07 21.84 -29.49
C LYS A 224 12.57 22.36 -28.15
N PRO A 225 13.43 23.39 -28.12
CA PRO A 225 13.76 24.09 -26.88
C PRO A 225 12.50 24.63 -26.21
N SER A 226 12.41 24.47 -24.90
CA SER A 226 11.21 24.71 -24.11
C SER A 226 11.55 25.45 -22.83
N VAL A 227 10.56 26.13 -22.25
CA VAL A 227 10.71 26.84 -20.97
C VAL A 227 9.92 26.10 -19.91
N ASP A 228 10.59 25.86 -18.79
CA ASP A 228 9.98 25.47 -17.53
C ASP A 228 10.40 26.50 -16.48
N THR A 229 9.49 26.89 -15.60
CA THR A 229 9.83 27.78 -14.50
C THR A 229 9.18 27.28 -13.21
N GLY A 230 9.85 27.55 -12.08
CA GLY A 230 9.34 27.22 -10.76
C GLY A 230 9.53 28.37 -9.79
N MET A 231 8.43 28.95 -9.32
CA MET A 231 8.37 29.90 -8.22
C MET A 231 7.64 29.24 -7.05
N GLY A 232 8.32 29.11 -5.90
CA GLY A 232 7.69 28.58 -4.69
C GLY A 232 6.70 29.57 -4.11
N LEU A 233 5.40 29.23 -4.11
CA LEU A 233 4.32 30.12 -3.66
C LEU A 233 4.53 30.58 -2.21
N GLU A 234 4.92 29.67 -1.33
CA GLU A 234 5.19 29.95 0.08
C GLU A 234 6.33 30.96 0.26
N ARG A 235 7.39 30.87 -0.56
CA ARG A 235 8.55 31.76 -0.48
C ARG A 235 8.21 33.16 -0.98
N ILE A 236 7.55 33.26 -2.14
CA ILE A 236 7.16 34.56 -2.67
C ILE A 236 6.10 35.23 -1.77
N ALA A 237 5.22 34.45 -1.14
CA ALA A 237 4.28 34.95 -0.14
C ALA A 237 5.00 35.52 1.09
N ALA A 238 5.99 34.81 1.62
CA ALA A 238 6.81 35.30 2.73
C ALA A 238 7.43 36.66 2.38
N LEU A 239 8.07 36.76 1.21
CA LEU A 239 8.66 37.99 0.72
C LEU A 239 7.64 39.12 0.65
N LEU A 240 6.52 38.91 -0.05
CA LEU A 240 5.53 39.97 -0.27
C LEU A 240 4.85 40.43 1.03
N GLN A 241 4.71 39.54 2.01
CA GLN A 241 4.22 39.84 3.36
C GLN A 241 5.31 40.41 4.29
N GLY A 242 6.51 40.68 3.77
CA GLY A 242 7.58 41.37 4.49
C GLY A 242 8.42 40.50 5.43
N THR A 243 8.41 39.18 5.24
CA THR A 243 9.16 38.22 6.05
C THR A 243 10.08 37.34 5.18
N HIS A 244 11.13 36.75 5.76
CA HIS A 244 11.94 35.70 5.12
C HIS A 244 11.53 34.29 5.59
N ASP A 245 10.59 34.23 6.53
CA ASP A 245 10.10 33.01 7.17
C ASP A 245 8.73 32.62 6.59
N ASN A 246 8.70 31.51 5.84
CA ASN A 246 7.49 31.00 5.21
C ASN A 246 6.40 30.67 6.23
N TYR A 247 6.77 30.29 7.45
CA TYR A 247 5.82 29.95 8.51
C TYR A 247 5.17 31.17 9.17
N LYS A 248 5.64 32.39 8.84
CA LYS A 248 5.00 33.65 9.21
C LYS A 248 4.06 34.19 8.14
N THR A 249 3.74 33.39 7.12
CA THR A 249 2.71 33.76 6.15
C THR A 249 1.31 33.58 6.72
N ASP A 250 0.34 34.31 6.16
CA ASP A 250 -1.08 34.28 6.53
C ASP A 250 -1.65 32.85 6.71
N HIS A 251 -1.41 31.94 5.77
CA HIS A 251 -1.88 30.56 5.86
C HIS A 251 -1.24 29.79 7.03
N PHE A 252 0.09 29.88 7.19
CA PHE A 252 0.78 29.14 8.24
C PHE A 252 0.50 29.69 9.64
N ILE A 253 0.36 31.01 9.80
CA ILE A 253 -0.01 31.63 11.08
C ILE A 253 -1.35 31.09 11.57
N LYS A 254 -2.36 31.01 10.69
CA LYS A 254 -3.67 30.48 11.07
C LYS A 254 -3.61 29.00 11.48
N LEU A 255 -2.81 28.19 10.77
CA LEU A 255 -2.59 26.79 11.13
C LEU A 255 -1.87 26.66 12.48
N ILE A 256 -0.78 27.41 12.68
CA ILE A 256 0.01 27.41 13.92
C ILE A 256 -0.86 27.85 15.11
N ASN A 257 -1.68 28.88 14.94
CA ASN A 257 -2.62 29.33 15.98
C ASN A 257 -3.66 28.24 16.30
N SER A 258 -4.22 27.59 15.29
CA SER A 258 -5.17 26.47 15.49
C SER A 258 -4.53 25.28 16.21
N ILE A 259 -3.25 24.99 15.93
CA ILE A 259 -2.46 23.97 16.66
C ILE A 259 -2.26 24.40 18.11
N ALA A 260 -1.88 25.65 18.36
CA ALA A 260 -1.66 26.20 19.69
C ALA A 260 -2.92 26.15 20.57
N GLU A 261 -4.07 26.49 19.99
CA GLU A 261 -5.38 26.39 20.65
C GLU A 261 -5.76 24.95 20.96
N THR A 262 -5.53 24.03 20.01
CA THR A 262 -5.90 22.61 20.16
C THR A 262 -5.06 21.93 21.23
N ILE A 263 -3.74 22.17 21.24
CA ILE A 263 -2.79 21.56 22.20
C ILE A 263 -2.75 22.34 23.52
N LYS A 264 -3.27 23.57 23.55
CA LYS A 264 -3.21 24.50 24.70
C LYS A 264 -1.78 24.87 25.10
N VAL A 265 -0.90 24.99 24.11
CA VAL A 265 0.50 25.39 24.26
C VAL A 265 0.79 26.52 23.29
N LYS A 266 1.44 27.59 23.77
CA LYS A 266 1.82 28.72 22.91
C LYS A 266 3.13 28.42 22.17
N PRO A 267 3.27 28.87 20.91
CA PRO A 267 4.54 28.83 20.20
C PRO A 267 5.54 29.80 20.84
N GLY A 268 6.77 29.34 21.02
CA GLY A 268 7.91 30.10 21.51
C GLY A 268 9.22 29.49 21.01
N ASP A 269 10.35 30.15 21.28
CA ASP A 269 11.63 29.82 20.63
C ASP A 269 12.07 28.36 20.83
N THR A 270 11.76 27.76 21.98
CA THR A 270 12.15 26.38 22.32
C THR A 270 11.28 25.30 21.68
N ASN A 271 10.09 25.64 21.18
CA ASN A 271 9.11 24.68 20.67
C ASN A 271 8.54 25.03 19.28
N LEU A 272 8.97 26.14 18.69
CA LEU A 272 8.48 26.66 17.40
C LEU A 272 8.64 25.64 16.27
N SER A 273 9.73 24.87 16.27
CA SER A 273 9.98 23.83 15.26
C SER A 273 8.88 22.78 15.23
N SER A 274 8.33 22.40 16.39
CA SER A 274 7.21 21.45 16.48
C SER A 274 5.95 21.99 15.83
N PHE A 275 5.59 23.25 16.08
CA PHE A 275 4.42 23.89 15.44
C PHE A 275 4.56 23.92 13.92
N ARG A 276 5.76 24.25 13.42
CA ARG A 276 6.06 24.27 11.99
C ARG A 276 5.95 22.89 11.35
N VAL A 277 6.50 21.84 12.00
CA VAL A 277 6.41 20.46 11.50
C VAL A 277 4.97 19.98 11.46
N ILE A 278 4.18 20.24 12.50
CA ILE A 278 2.77 19.83 12.56
C ILE A 278 1.98 20.49 11.42
N ALA A 279 2.15 21.80 11.22
CA ALA A 279 1.43 22.54 10.18
C ALA A 279 1.78 22.04 8.77
N ASP A 280 3.07 21.84 8.48
CA ASP A 280 3.54 21.34 7.19
C ASP A 280 3.09 19.89 6.91
N HIS A 281 3.26 19.00 7.89
CA HIS A 281 2.95 17.58 7.71
C HIS A 281 1.45 17.31 7.66
N LEU A 282 0.62 18.14 8.31
CA LEU A 282 -0.83 18.12 8.12
C LEU A 282 -1.18 18.41 6.65
N ARG A 283 -0.61 19.47 6.05
CA ARG A 283 -0.83 19.81 4.63
C ARG A 283 -0.47 18.64 3.73
N ALA A 284 0.76 18.13 3.84
CA ALA A 284 1.24 17.02 3.03
C ALA A 284 0.35 15.77 3.17
N SER A 285 0.00 15.40 4.41
CA SER A 285 -0.81 14.21 4.68
C SER A 285 -2.22 14.35 4.11
N SER A 286 -2.85 15.51 4.30
CA SER A 286 -4.20 15.76 3.82
C SER A 286 -4.31 15.71 2.30
N PHE A 287 -3.36 16.28 1.55
CA PHE A 287 -3.37 16.22 0.09
C PHE A 287 -3.10 14.81 -0.45
N LEU A 288 -2.14 14.08 0.15
CA LEU A 288 -1.89 12.68 -0.22
C LEU A 288 -3.11 11.79 0.02
N LEU A 289 -3.79 11.98 1.16
CA LEU A 289 -5.05 11.29 1.48
C LEU A 289 -6.18 11.72 0.52
N ALA A 290 -6.27 13.01 0.18
CA ALA A 290 -7.26 13.54 -0.75
C ALA A 290 -7.13 12.95 -2.16
N GLU A 291 -5.92 12.51 -2.53
CA GLU A 291 -5.64 11.85 -3.80
C GLU A 291 -5.61 10.32 -3.70
N GLY A 292 -6.03 9.77 -2.56
CA GLY A 292 -6.27 8.34 -2.39
C GLY A 292 -5.06 7.53 -1.91
N VAL A 293 -3.91 8.15 -1.61
CA VAL A 293 -2.79 7.47 -0.95
C VAL A 293 -3.19 7.15 0.49
N LEU A 294 -3.07 5.88 0.90
CA LEU A 294 -3.37 5.45 2.28
C LEU A 294 -2.10 5.03 3.02
N PRO A 295 -2.03 5.21 4.36
CA PRO A 295 -0.90 4.76 5.16
C PRO A 295 -0.67 3.25 5.05
N SER A 296 0.52 2.83 4.60
CA SER A 296 0.89 1.42 4.45
C SER A 296 2.31 1.15 4.97
N ASN A 297 2.77 -0.11 4.87
CA ASN A 297 4.14 -0.49 5.25
C ASN A 297 5.16 -0.30 4.11
N GLU A 298 4.71 -0.05 2.88
CA GLU A 298 5.59 -0.02 1.69
C GLU A 298 5.19 1.06 0.68
N GLY A 299 6.13 1.39 -0.22
CA GLY A 299 5.88 2.33 -1.33
C GLY A 299 5.42 3.72 -0.87
N ARG A 300 4.49 4.32 -1.60
CA ARG A 300 3.97 5.68 -1.32
C ARG A 300 3.21 5.76 0.01
N GLY A 301 2.50 4.70 0.37
CA GLY A 301 1.77 4.62 1.64
C GLY A 301 2.70 4.59 2.86
N TYR A 302 3.91 4.02 2.73
CA TYR A 302 4.94 4.12 3.75
C TYR A 302 5.42 5.56 3.95
N VAL A 303 5.65 6.30 2.86
CA VAL A 303 6.09 7.70 2.96
C VAL A 303 5.00 8.57 3.60
N LEU A 304 3.74 8.42 3.19
CA LEU A 304 2.62 9.12 3.84
C LEU A 304 2.58 8.83 5.34
N ARG A 305 2.66 7.55 5.72
CA ARG A 305 2.67 7.15 7.12
C ARG A 305 3.83 7.79 7.89
N ARG A 306 5.02 7.88 7.26
CA ARG A 306 6.21 8.52 7.84
C ARG A 306 5.96 10.00 8.15
N ILE A 307 5.42 10.75 7.18
CA ILE A 307 5.08 12.17 7.32
C ILE A 307 4.05 12.35 8.46
N MET A 308 2.97 11.57 8.45
CA MET A 308 1.93 11.61 9.47
C MET A 308 2.51 11.39 10.87
N ARG A 309 3.25 10.29 11.07
CA ARG A 309 3.81 9.92 12.38
C ARG A 309 4.82 10.93 12.90
N ARG A 310 5.64 11.52 12.02
CA ARG A 310 6.56 12.59 12.42
C ARG A 310 5.80 13.79 12.97
N GLY A 311 4.75 14.25 12.26
CA GLY A 311 3.90 15.34 12.74
C GLY A 311 3.18 15.02 14.05
N MET A 312 2.61 13.82 14.17
CA MET A 312 1.93 13.34 15.39
C MET A 312 2.88 13.24 16.58
N ARG A 313 4.15 12.86 16.37
CA ARG A 313 5.17 12.92 17.43
C ARG A 313 5.39 14.34 17.92
N HIS A 314 5.46 15.33 17.03
CA HIS A 314 5.60 16.72 17.47
C HIS A 314 4.38 17.19 18.28
N CYS A 315 3.17 16.72 17.99
CA CYS A 315 2.01 16.94 18.86
C CYS A 315 2.24 16.36 20.27
N HIS A 316 2.77 15.14 20.35
CA HIS A 316 3.07 14.49 21.63
C HIS A 316 4.22 15.18 22.39
N LEU A 317 5.26 15.66 21.68
CA LEU A 317 6.36 16.45 22.29
C LEU A 317 5.86 17.76 22.90
N LEU A 318 4.79 18.34 22.34
CA LEU A 318 4.11 19.49 22.91
C LEU A 318 3.14 19.11 24.05
N GLY A 319 3.05 17.83 24.41
CA GLY A 319 2.26 17.34 25.54
C GLY A 319 0.87 16.81 25.20
N SER A 320 0.51 16.68 23.93
CA SER A 320 -0.80 16.12 23.55
C SER A 320 -0.90 14.62 23.86
N LYS A 321 -2.03 14.22 24.45
CA LYS A 321 -2.42 12.83 24.68
C LYS A 321 -3.58 12.38 23.80
N ASP A 322 -4.33 13.34 23.27
CA ASP A 322 -5.46 13.12 22.39
C ASP A 322 -5.04 13.34 20.92
N PRO A 323 -5.75 12.74 19.95
CA PRO A 323 -5.42 12.96 18.55
C PRO A 323 -5.66 14.43 18.14
N VAL A 324 -4.69 15.04 17.45
CA VAL A 324 -4.66 16.47 17.09
C VAL A 324 -4.95 16.66 15.61
N PHE A 325 -4.43 15.83 14.73
CA PHE A 325 -4.43 16.06 13.27
C PHE A 325 -5.85 16.20 12.71
N PHE A 326 -6.76 15.31 13.12
CA PHE A 326 -8.15 15.36 12.67
C PHE A 326 -8.92 16.60 13.17
N ASN A 327 -8.53 17.15 14.33
CA ASN A 327 -9.13 18.34 14.92
C ASN A 327 -8.73 19.61 14.15
N ILE A 328 -7.44 19.73 13.81
CA ILE A 328 -6.89 20.90 13.10
C ILE A 328 -7.14 20.87 11.59
N PHE A 329 -7.50 19.71 11.01
CA PHE A 329 -7.80 19.57 9.58
C PHE A 329 -8.87 20.56 9.08
N LYS A 330 -9.87 20.89 9.92
CA LYS A 330 -10.92 21.87 9.55
C LYS A 330 -10.33 23.23 9.19
N THR A 331 -9.27 23.67 9.88
CA THR A 331 -8.59 24.94 9.60
C THR A 331 -7.87 24.87 8.26
N LEU A 332 -7.13 23.78 8.01
CA LEU A 332 -6.48 23.55 6.72
C LEU A 332 -7.48 23.57 5.55
N MET A 333 -8.58 22.85 5.70
CA MET A 333 -9.61 22.77 4.67
C MET A 333 -10.19 24.16 4.34
N LYS A 334 -10.46 24.98 5.36
CA LYS A 334 -10.94 26.36 5.14
C LYS A 334 -9.95 27.23 4.37
N GLU A 335 -8.65 27.10 4.66
CA GLU A 335 -7.62 27.92 4.01
C GLU A 335 -7.35 27.51 2.55
N MET A 336 -7.50 26.21 2.23
CA MET A 336 -7.04 25.68 0.93
C MET A 336 -8.16 25.20 0.00
N SER A 337 -9.38 24.92 0.48
CA SER A 337 -10.46 24.34 -0.34
C SER A 337 -10.93 25.21 -1.51
N GLY A 338 -10.75 26.53 -1.43
CA GLY A 338 -11.13 27.44 -2.51
C GLY A 338 -10.39 27.18 -3.83
N ASN A 339 -9.16 26.68 -3.77
CA ASN A 339 -8.38 26.27 -4.95
C ASN A 339 -8.30 24.75 -5.11
N TYR A 340 -8.65 24.01 -4.06
CA TYR A 340 -8.48 22.56 -3.96
C TYR A 340 -9.75 21.89 -3.42
N PRO A 341 -10.82 21.80 -4.24
CA PRO A 341 -12.10 21.20 -3.83
C PRO A 341 -11.98 19.72 -3.45
N GLU A 342 -10.92 19.04 -3.87
CA GLU A 342 -10.61 17.67 -3.48
C GLU A 342 -10.48 17.48 -1.95
N LEU A 343 -10.08 18.52 -1.20
CA LEU A 343 -10.02 18.46 0.27
C LEU A 343 -11.41 18.34 0.90
N VAL A 344 -12.42 18.99 0.30
CA VAL A 344 -13.82 18.90 0.75
C VAL A 344 -14.38 17.54 0.36
N ARG A 345 -14.15 17.12 -0.89
CA ARG A 345 -14.58 15.81 -1.39
C ARG A 345 -14.05 14.65 -0.54
N ALA A 346 -12.80 14.76 -0.07
CA ALA A 346 -12.12 13.74 0.73
C ALA A 346 -12.22 13.94 2.25
N GLU A 347 -12.97 14.93 2.75
CA GLU A 347 -12.97 15.33 4.17
C GLU A 347 -13.19 14.13 5.11
N SER A 348 -14.18 13.29 4.81
CA SER A 348 -14.52 12.12 5.62
C SER A 348 -13.37 11.11 5.67
N LEU A 349 -12.77 10.77 4.52
CA LEU A 349 -11.62 9.88 4.44
C LEU A 349 -10.42 10.44 5.21
N ILE A 350 -10.11 11.73 4.99
CA ILE A 350 -8.96 12.39 5.62
C ILE A 350 -9.10 12.36 7.13
N LYS A 351 -10.23 12.83 7.66
CA LYS A 351 -10.48 12.88 9.11
C LYS A 351 -10.38 11.51 9.76
N GLU A 352 -11.07 10.52 9.19
CA GLU A 352 -11.09 9.16 9.74
C GLU A 352 -9.69 8.56 9.71
N THR A 353 -8.97 8.68 8.58
CA THR A 353 -7.61 8.13 8.44
C THR A 353 -6.61 8.81 9.36
N LEU A 354 -6.63 10.14 9.46
CA LEU A 354 -5.78 10.91 10.38
C LEU A 354 -6.02 10.46 11.83
N LYS A 355 -7.29 10.42 12.25
CA LYS A 355 -7.66 10.03 13.61
C LYS A 355 -7.20 8.62 13.94
N MET A 356 -7.51 7.64 13.09
CA MET A 356 -7.18 6.25 13.34
C MET A 356 -5.68 5.98 13.35
N GLU A 357 -4.92 6.58 12.42
CA GLU A 357 -3.47 6.40 12.40
C GLU A 357 -2.82 7.06 13.63
N GLU A 358 -3.33 8.22 14.06
CA GLU A 358 -2.86 8.90 15.26
C GLU A 358 -3.16 8.08 16.54
N GLU A 359 -4.39 7.56 16.70
CA GLU A 359 -4.75 6.69 17.81
C GLU A 359 -3.86 5.43 17.89
N LYS A 360 -3.63 4.77 16.75
CA LYS A 360 -2.73 3.61 16.67
C LYS A 360 -1.28 4.00 16.98
N PHE A 361 -0.84 5.14 16.47
CA PHE A 361 0.51 5.62 16.66
C PHE A 361 0.78 6.00 18.11
N LEU A 362 -0.16 6.64 18.81
CA LEU A 362 -0.01 7.00 20.23
C LEU A 362 0.23 5.74 21.10
N VAL A 363 -0.55 4.68 20.89
CA VAL A 363 -0.35 3.40 21.60
C VAL A 363 1.03 2.79 21.32
N LEU A 364 1.48 2.90 20.07
CA LEU A 364 2.78 2.40 19.64
C LEU A 364 3.92 3.25 20.21
N LEU A 365 3.76 4.58 20.21
CA LEU A 365 4.71 5.56 20.70
C LEU A 365 4.96 5.35 22.19
N ASP A 366 3.91 5.21 23.00
CA ASP A 366 4.04 4.99 24.45
C ASP A 366 4.86 3.71 24.76
N ARG A 367 4.58 2.62 24.04
CA ARG A 367 5.30 1.35 24.22
C ARG A 367 6.74 1.43 23.74
N GLY A 368 6.96 1.98 22.53
CA GLY A 368 8.28 2.08 21.92
C GLY A 368 9.20 3.07 22.64
N MET A 369 8.67 4.20 23.11
CA MET A 369 9.40 5.20 23.89
C MET A 369 9.90 4.62 25.21
N LYS A 370 9.12 3.76 25.88
CA LYS A 370 9.55 3.09 27.10
C LYS A 370 10.78 2.21 26.84
N ILE A 371 10.70 1.35 25.83
CA ILE A 371 11.81 0.46 25.44
C ILE A 371 13.04 1.27 25.00
N LEU A 372 12.84 2.28 24.16
CA LEU A 372 13.93 3.11 23.66
C LEU A 372 14.61 3.89 24.79
N ASN A 373 13.85 4.46 25.73
CA ASN A 373 14.44 5.16 26.88
C ASN A 373 15.22 4.19 27.77
N ASP A 374 14.69 2.99 28.04
CA ASP A 374 15.39 1.97 28.84
C ASP A 374 16.73 1.58 28.19
N GLU A 375 16.78 1.44 26.86
CA GLU A 375 18.01 1.12 26.14
C GLU A 375 18.96 2.32 26.01
N ILE A 376 18.45 3.54 25.85
CA ILE A 376 19.25 4.77 25.82
C ILE A 376 20.03 4.94 27.14
N THR A 377 19.44 4.58 28.29
CA THR A 377 20.16 4.68 29.57
C THR A 377 21.36 3.73 29.69
N LYS A 378 21.47 2.73 28.81
CA LYS A 378 22.52 1.70 28.82
C LYS A 378 23.64 1.97 27.82
N VAL A 379 23.56 3.04 27.03
CA VAL A 379 24.51 3.35 25.95
C VAL A 379 25.09 4.75 26.10
N ASP A 380 26.39 4.91 25.77
CA ASP A 380 27.10 6.18 25.93
C ASP A 380 26.94 7.11 24.72
N LYS A 381 27.15 6.61 23.48
CA LYS A 381 27.08 7.43 22.25
C LYS A 381 26.34 6.81 21.07
N LYS A 382 26.15 5.48 21.05
CA LYS A 382 25.64 4.76 19.89
C LYS A 382 24.65 3.66 20.31
N LEU A 383 23.42 3.73 19.80
CA LEU A 383 22.41 2.68 19.97
C LEU A 383 22.70 1.53 19.01
N SER A 384 22.64 0.29 19.50
CA SER A 384 22.85 -0.90 18.66
C SER A 384 21.77 -1.05 17.56
N GLY A 385 22.19 -1.49 16.38
CA GLY A 385 21.32 -1.79 15.27
C GLY A 385 20.36 -2.96 15.55
N ASP A 386 20.72 -3.88 16.45
CA ASP A 386 19.83 -4.96 16.90
C ASP A 386 18.62 -4.42 17.69
N VAL A 387 18.85 -3.40 18.53
CA VAL A 387 17.78 -2.74 19.30
C VAL A 387 16.87 -1.96 18.37
N ALA A 388 17.43 -1.19 17.44
CA ALA A 388 16.66 -0.45 16.44
C ALA A 388 15.89 -1.38 15.50
N PHE A 389 16.48 -2.52 15.10
CA PHE A 389 15.81 -3.53 14.31
C PHE A 389 14.67 -4.18 15.09
N LYS A 390 14.86 -4.51 16.37
CA LYS A 390 13.79 -5.03 17.22
C LYS A 390 12.65 -4.02 17.41
N LEU A 391 12.97 -2.74 17.64
CA LEU A 391 12.01 -1.65 17.69
C LEU A 391 11.18 -1.57 16.40
N TYR A 392 11.84 -1.65 15.25
CA TYR A 392 11.22 -1.62 13.93
C TYR A 392 10.38 -2.87 13.61
N ASP A 393 10.99 -4.05 13.68
CA ASP A 393 10.44 -5.32 13.22
C ASP A 393 9.41 -5.90 14.20
N THR A 394 9.72 -5.90 15.50
CA THR A 394 8.86 -6.50 16.52
C THR A 394 7.79 -5.54 17.03
N TYR A 395 8.13 -4.25 17.20
CA TYR A 395 7.25 -3.27 17.84
C TYR A 395 6.68 -2.23 16.87
N GLY A 396 7.06 -2.25 15.59
CA GLY A 396 6.58 -1.33 14.57
C GLY A 396 7.02 0.12 14.75
N PHE A 397 8.04 0.35 15.59
CA PHE A 397 8.60 1.67 15.91
C PHE A 397 9.57 2.11 14.81
N PRO A 398 9.22 3.15 14.02
CA PRO A 398 9.96 3.49 12.82
C PRO A 398 11.43 3.89 13.10
N LEU A 399 12.35 3.50 12.23
CA LEU A 399 13.79 3.78 12.37
C LEU A 399 14.06 5.29 12.43
N ASP A 400 13.41 6.04 11.55
CA ASP A 400 13.52 7.50 11.48
C ASP A 400 13.05 8.17 12.77
N LEU A 401 12.05 7.59 13.44
CA LEU A 401 11.61 8.05 14.75
C LEU A 401 12.69 7.82 15.81
N THR A 402 13.33 6.64 15.79
CA THR A 402 14.47 6.33 16.65
C THR A 402 15.63 7.31 16.41
N GLU A 403 16.00 7.54 15.16
CA GLU A 403 17.07 8.47 14.77
C GLU A 403 16.79 9.90 15.24
N ASP A 404 15.58 10.40 15.00
CA ASP A 404 15.17 11.75 15.43
C ASP A 404 15.22 11.90 16.96
N ILE A 405 14.81 10.88 17.72
CA ILE A 405 14.91 10.87 19.20
C ILE A 405 16.37 10.85 19.66
N LEU A 406 17.21 10.03 19.04
CA LEU A 406 18.64 9.94 19.38
C LEU A 406 19.34 11.27 19.09
N LYS A 407 19.02 11.92 17.96
CA LYS A 407 19.59 13.22 17.56
C LYS A 407 19.31 14.30 18.60
N ASN A 408 18.08 14.38 19.13
CA ASN A 408 17.74 15.32 20.19
C ASN A 408 18.51 15.07 21.51
N LYS A 409 19.07 13.88 21.70
CA LYS A 409 19.93 13.51 22.84
C LYS A 409 21.42 13.47 22.50
N SER A 410 21.82 13.93 21.31
CA SER A 410 23.21 13.85 20.82
C SER A 410 23.77 12.42 20.74
N LEU A 411 22.89 11.43 20.51
CA LEU A 411 23.23 10.02 20.32
C LEU A 411 23.12 9.64 18.83
N SER A 412 23.82 8.59 18.43
CA SER A 412 23.84 8.06 17.06
C SER A 412 23.30 6.63 16.98
N LEU A 413 22.95 6.17 15.79
CA LEU A 413 22.47 4.81 15.52
C LEU A 413 23.50 3.99 14.75
N ASP A 414 23.60 2.69 15.04
CA ASP A 414 24.35 1.75 14.21
C ASP A 414 23.60 1.31 12.94
N HIS A 415 23.68 2.15 11.91
CA HIS A 415 23.04 1.92 10.62
C HIS A 415 23.52 0.66 9.90
N GLU A 416 24.82 0.33 9.98
CA GLU A 416 25.37 -0.83 9.29
C GLU A 416 24.75 -2.13 9.78
N LYS A 417 24.70 -2.31 11.11
CA LYS A 417 24.08 -3.47 11.74
C LYS A 417 22.58 -3.54 11.48
N PHE A 418 21.87 -2.41 11.55
CA PHE A 418 20.45 -2.35 11.22
C PHE A 418 20.18 -2.76 9.76
N GLN A 419 20.97 -2.24 8.80
CA GLN A 419 20.80 -2.58 7.38
C GLN A 419 21.11 -4.05 7.09
N SER A 420 22.11 -4.63 7.77
CA SER A 420 22.40 -6.08 7.66
C SER A 420 21.16 -6.91 8.05
N LEU A 421 20.55 -6.61 9.20
CA LEU A 421 19.36 -7.32 9.69
C LEU A 421 18.14 -7.11 8.79
N MET A 422 17.96 -5.90 8.26
CA MET A 422 16.92 -5.60 7.27
C MET A 422 17.11 -6.38 5.96
N LYS A 423 18.35 -6.56 5.52
CA LYS A 423 18.67 -7.33 4.32
C LYS A 423 18.36 -8.81 4.52
N GLU A 424 18.77 -9.39 5.66
CA GLU A 424 18.44 -10.77 6.03
C GLU A 424 16.92 -11.00 6.10
N SER A 425 16.17 -10.08 6.73
CA SER A 425 14.69 -10.12 6.80
C SER A 425 14.03 -10.02 5.41
N LYS A 426 14.52 -9.13 4.53
CA LYS A 426 14.05 -9.01 3.15
C LYS A 426 14.37 -10.24 2.29
N GLU A 427 15.53 -10.87 2.49
CA GLU A 427 15.91 -12.09 1.76
C GLU A 427 15.04 -13.29 2.18
N LEU A 428 14.69 -13.39 3.47
CA LEU A 428 13.70 -14.34 3.98
C LEU A 428 12.30 -14.09 3.41
N ALA A 429 11.87 -12.82 3.29
CA ALA A 429 10.60 -12.45 2.69
C ALA A 429 10.54 -12.67 1.17
N LYS A 430 11.64 -12.40 0.45
CA LYS A 430 11.76 -12.63 -1.00
C LYS A 430 11.74 -14.11 -1.37
N LYS A 431 12.27 -15.01 -0.52
CA LYS A 431 12.11 -16.47 -0.72
C LYS A 431 10.63 -16.91 -0.71
N ASN A 432 9.72 -16.06 -0.22
CA ASN A 432 8.27 -16.31 -0.12
C ASN A 432 7.40 -15.47 -1.08
N TRP A 433 7.97 -14.73 -2.06
CA TRP A 433 7.21 -13.83 -2.96
C TRP A 433 7.39 -14.17 -4.46
N LYS A 434 6.29 -14.27 -5.23
CA LYS A 434 6.25 -14.46 -6.70
C LYS A 434 5.78 -13.19 -7.44
N GLY A 435 6.64 -12.64 -8.32
CA GLY A 435 6.35 -11.81 -9.52
C GLY A 435 5.68 -10.43 -9.32
N SER A 436 5.78 -9.44 -10.22
CA SER A 436 6.17 -9.38 -11.65
C SER A 436 6.74 -7.99 -12.01
N GLY A 437 7.54 -7.90 -13.08
CA GLY A 437 8.08 -6.65 -13.62
C GLY A 437 7.95 -6.63 -15.14
N ASP A 438 7.55 -5.49 -15.70
CA ASP A 438 7.41 -5.25 -17.13
C ASP A 438 7.74 -3.77 -17.44
N SER A 439 8.76 -3.52 -18.26
CA SER A 439 9.11 -2.16 -18.72
C SER A 439 9.50 -2.07 -20.21
N SER A 440 9.68 -3.21 -20.91
CA SER A 440 10.04 -3.24 -22.34
C SER A 440 8.84 -3.34 -23.29
N ILE A 441 7.65 -3.68 -22.79
CA ILE A 441 6.46 -3.98 -23.59
C ILE A 441 5.75 -2.72 -24.13
N ASP A 442 5.93 -1.56 -23.49
CA ASP A 442 5.13 -0.37 -23.80
C ASP A 442 5.48 0.29 -25.15
N GLN A 443 6.72 0.17 -25.64
CA GLN A 443 7.15 0.87 -26.87
C GLN A 443 6.48 0.34 -28.15
N ILE A 444 6.17 -0.96 -28.24
CA ILE A 444 5.53 -1.57 -29.42
C ILE A 444 4.12 -1.01 -29.62
N TRP A 445 3.35 -0.84 -28.53
CA TRP A 445 1.97 -0.39 -28.62
C TRP A 445 1.85 1.06 -29.10
N PHE A 446 2.80 1.93 -28.72
CA PHE A 446 2.84 3.32 -29.23
C PHE A 446 3.05 3.34 -30.74
N ARG A 447 4.02 2.56 -31.25
CA ARG A 447 4.30 2.48 -32.69
C ARG A 447 3.09 1.95 -33.48
N ILE A 448 2.42 0.92 -32.96
CA ILE A 448 1.24 0.35 -33.61
C ILE A 448 0.09 1.35 -33.61
N LYS A 449 -0.19 2.01 -32.47
CA LYS A 449 -1.26 3.02 -32.38
C LYS A 449 -1.04 4.18 -33.36
N ASP A 450 0.19 4.66 -33.51
CA ASP A 450 0.51 5.72 -34.48
C ASP A 450 0.27 5.28 -35.93
N LYS A 451 0.44 3.98 -36.23
CA LYS A 451 0.24 3.39 -37.56
C LYS A 451 -1.23 3.14 -37.88
N VAL A 452 -1.98 2.52 -36.96
CA VAL A 452 -3.35 2.03 -37.21
C VAL A 452 -4.46 2.94 -36.67
N GLY A 453 -4.11 3.91 -35.81
CA GLY A 453 -5.08 4.76 -35.14
C GLY A 453 -5.79 4.07 -33.96
N PRO A 454 -6.83 4.72 -33.41
CA PRO A 454 -7.63 4.16 -32.32
C PRO A 454 -8.64 3.12 -32.82
N THR A 455 -9.01 2.16 -31.97
CA THR A 455 -10.12 1.24 -32.22
C THR A 455 -11.43 1.84 -31.68
N GLU A 456 -12.47 1.91 -32.51
CA GLU A 456 -13.81 2.33 -32.10
C GLU A 456 -14.52 1.20 -31.32
N PHE A 457 -15.00 1.52 -30.12
CA PHE A 457 -15.68 0.53 -29.28
C PHE A 457 -17.21 0.64 -29.43
N LEU A 458 -17.81 -0.41 -29.97
CA LEU A 458 -19.25 -0.51 -30.27
C LEU A 458 -20.04 -1.31 -29.22
N GLY A 459 -19.35 -1.93 -28.27
CA GLY A 459 -19.90 -2.94 -27.36
C GLY A 459 -20.90 -2.45 -26.31
N TYR A 460 -21.15 -1.14 -26.24
CA TYR A 460 -22.23 -0.58 -25.43
C TYR A 460 -23.60 -0.86 -26.03
N GLU A 461 -23.71 -0.78 -27.36
CA GLU A 461 -24.98 -0.91 -28.09
C GLU A 461 -25.06 -2.24 -28.82
N PHE A 462 -23.93 -2.74 -29.33
CA PHE A 462 -23.89 -3.89 -30.22
C PHE A 462 -23.20 -5.09 -29.58
N GLU A 463 -23.74 -6.28 -29.84
CA GLU A 463 -23.20 -7.56 -29.37
C GLU A 463 -22.42 -8.30 -30.47
N SER A 464 -22.58 -7.83 -31.70
CA SER A 464 -21.83 -8.27 -32.88
C SER A 464 -21.62 -7.08 -33.80
N ALA A 465 -20.51 -7.06 -34.54
CA ALA A 465 -20.22 -6.03 -35.54
C ALA A 465 -19.34 -6.61 -36.64
N GLU A 466 -19.25 -5.91 -37.77
CA GLU A 466 -18.21 -6.15 -38.76
C GLU A 466 -17.00 -5.25 -38.45
N GLY A 467 -15.80 -5.67 -38.83
CA GLY A 467 -14.58 -4.89 -38.65
C GLY A 467 -13.51 -5.30 -39.66
N VAL A 468 -12.45 -4.50 -39.77
CA VAL A 468 -11.32 -4.74 -40.66
C VAL A 468 -10.05 -4.93 -39.83
N ILE A 469 -9.34 -6.03 -40.07
CA ILE A 469 -8.07 -6.32 -39.40
C ILE A 469 -7.01 -5.30 -39.85
N GLN A 470 -6.52 -4.49 -38.93
CA GLN A 470 -5.49 -3.48 -39.19
C GLN A 470 -4.08 -3.99 -38.91
N SER A 471 -3.93 -4.90 -37.94
CA SER A 471 -2.65 -5.50 -37.58
C SER A 471 -2.84 -6.89 -36.99
N ILE A 472 -1.86 -7.76 -37.25
CA ILE A 472 -1.76 -9.11 -36.70
C ILE A 472 -0.39 -9.22 -36.03
N LEU A 473 -0.35 -9.74 -34.81
CA LEU A 473 0.90 -10.04 -34.12
C LEU A 473 0.98 -11.50 -33.71
N LYS A 474 2.18 -12.07 -33.79
CA LYS A 474 2.56 -13.38 -33.25
C LYS A 474 3.88 -13.21 -32.52
N ASN A 475 4.00 -13.72 -31.30
CA ASN A 475 5.18 -13.53 -30.45
C ASN A 475 5.64 -12.06 -30.31
N ASN A 476 4.68 -11.13 -30.23
CA ASN A 476 4.90 -9.67 -30.20
C ASN A 476 5.59 -9.06 -31.44
N GLU A 477 5.58 -9.74 -32.58
CA GLU A 477 6.04 -9.20 -33.86
C GLU A 477 4.88 -9.07 -34.85
N GLU A 478 4.85 -7.98 -35.64
CA GLU A 478 3.84 -7.76 -36.68
C GLU A 478 4.04 -8.73 -37.86
N ILE A 479 3.00 -9.49 -38.21
CA ILE A 479 2.98 -10.42 -39.34
C ILE A 479 1.82 -10.11 -40.28
N LYS A 480 1.83 -10.66 -41.51
CA LYS A 480 0.82 -10.35 -42.55
C LYS A 480 -0.42 -11.23 -42.51
N ASN A 481 -0.27 -12.47 -42.06
CA ASN A 481 -1.33 -13.47 -42.00
C ASN A 481 -1.21 -14.27 -40.69
N LEU A 482 -2.32 -14.87 -40.24
CA LEU A 482 -2.35 -15.82 -39.13
C LEU A 482 -2.97 -17.13 -39.63
N ASP A 483 -2.22 -18.23 -39.52
CA ASP A 483 -2.61 -19.53 -40.08
C ASP A 483 -3.20 -20.47 -39.01
N GLU A 484 -3.87 -21.53 -39.45
CA GLU A 484 -4.53 -22.50 -38.56
C GLU A 484 -3.56 -23.06 -37.51
N GLY A 485 -4.00 -23.04 -36.25
CA GLY A 485 -3.21 -23.50 -35.12
C GLY A 485 -2.37 -22.40 -34.45
N ASP A 486 -2.20 -21.23 -35.08
CA ASP A 486 -1.43 -20.14 -34.52
C ASP A 486 -2.17 -19.39 -33.40
N GLU A 487 -1.42 -19.00 -32.37
CA GLU A 487 -1.83 -18.02 -31.37
C GLU A 487 -1.33 -16.64 -31.77
N GLY A 488 -2.18 -15.63 -31.61
CA GLY A 488 -1.87 -14.29 -32.04
C GLY A 488 -2.77 -13.22 -31.42
N ILE A 489 -2.45 -11.97 -31.78
CA ILE A 489 -3.18 -10.78 -31.38
C ILE A 489 -3.71 -10.11 -32.63
N LEU A 490 -5.03 -9.90 -32.69
CA LEU A 490 -5.67 -9.15 -33.76
C LEU A 490 -6.02 -7.74 -33.27
N ILE A 491 -5.75 -6.74 -34.11
CA ILE A 491 -6.14 -5.35 -33.89
C ILE A 491 -7.01 -4.92 -35.06
N LEU A 492 -8.17 -4.37 -34.76
CA LEU A 492 -9.17 -3.97 -35.74
C LEU A 492 -9.49 -2.48 -35.62
N ASN A 493 -10.13 -1.91 -36.65
CA ASN A 493 -10.60 -0.53 -36.64
C ASN A 493 -11.77 -0.32 -35.65
N GLN A 494 -12.64 -1.32 -35.47
CA GLN A 494 -13.77 -1.28 -34.55
C GLN A 494 -14.05 -2.65 -33.94
N THR A 495 -14.66 -2.68 -32.75
CA THR A 495 -14.97 -3.93 -32.05
C THR A 495 -16.15 -3.83 -31.08
N PRO A 496 -17.01 -4.87 -30.98
CA PRO A 496 -17.99 -4.99 -29.90
C PRO A 496 -17.37 -5.58 -28.62
N PHE A 497 -16.14 -6.10 -28.66
CA PHE A 497 -15.47 -6.70 -27.51
C PHE A 497 -14.97 -5.64 -26.53
N TYR A 498 -15.33 -5.77 -25.25
CA TYR A 498 -14.81 -4.94 -24.19
C TYR A 498 -13.38 -5.38 -23.87
N GLY A 499 -12.46 -4.41 -23.82
CA GLY A 499 -11.09 -4.63 -23.40
C GLY A 499 -10.95 -4.44 -21.90
N GLU A 500 -10.24 -5.35 -21.22
CA GLU A 500 -10.06 -5.35 -19.78
C GLU A 500 -9.70 -3.96 -19.26
N SER A 501 -10.56 -3.41 -18.42
CA SER A 501 -10.41 -2.07 -17.83
C SER A 501 -11.46 -1.81 -16.76
N GLY A 502 -11.13 -0.95 -15.79
CA GLY A 502 -12.04 -0.59 -14.69
C GLY A 502 -12.38 -1.74 -13.74
N GLY A 503 -11.57 -2.81 -13.74
CA GLY A 503 -11.83 -4.05 -12.98
C GLY A 503 -12.70 -5.06 -13.73
N GLN A 504 -13.34 -4.69 -14.84
CA GLN A 504 -14.06 -5.62 -15.71
C GLN A 504 -13.08 -6.37 -16.60
N VAL A 505 -13.17 -7.71 -16.61
CA VAL A 505 -12.37 -8.59 -17.47
C VAL A 505 -12.71 -8.39 -18.95
N GLY A 506 -11.75 -8.66 -19.83
CA GLY A 506 -11.94 -8.62 -21.28
C GLY A 506 -12.94 -9.68 -21.74
N ASP A 507 -13.63 -9.41 -22.86
CA ASP A 507 -14.56 -10.38 -23.43
C ASP A 507 -13.86 -11.54 -24.14
N SER A 508 -14.56 -12.65 -24.25
CA SER A 508 -14.24 -13.77 -25.14
C SER A 508 -15.29 -13.90 -26.24
N GLY A 509 -14.98 -14.66 -27.29
CA GLY A 509 -15.88 -14.81 -28.43
C GLY A 509 -15.17 -15.33 -29.67
N THR A 510 -15.68 -14.94 -30.83
CA THR A 510 -15.18 -15.39 -32.13
C THR A 510 -15.07 -14.25 -33.13
N ILE A 511 -14.06 -14.33 -33.99
CA ILE A 511 -13.88 -13.50 -35.18
C ILE A 511 -13.88 -14.44 -36.39
N THR A 512 -14.76 -14.19 -37.36
CA THR A 512 -15.00 -15.10 -38.50
C THR A 512 -14.93 -14.38 -39.84
N SER A 513 -14.41 -15.06 -40.86
CA SER A 513 -14.42 -14.63 -42.26
C SER A 513 -14.72 -15.83 -43.15
N GLY A 514 -15.95 -15.94 -43.66
CA GLY A 514 -16.41 -17.15 -44.36
C GLY A 514 -16.25 -18.40 -43.49
N ASP A 515 -15.43 -19.35 -43.94
CA ASP A 515 -15.12 -20.60 -43.23
C ASP A 515 -14.01 -20.47 -42.16
N ASN A 516 -13.31 -19.34 -42.12
CA ASN A 516 -12.20 -19.08 -41.21
C ASN A 516 -12.71 -18.70 -39.81
N LEU A 517 -12.10 -19.26 -38.77
CA LEU A 517 -12.51 -19.06 -37.38
C LEU A 517 -11.32 -18.75 -36.48
N PHE A 518 -11.31 -17.56 -35.90
CA PHE A 518 -10.42 -17.16 -34.82
C PHE A 518 -11.20 -17.10 -33.50
N LYS A 519 -10.74 -17.82 -32.48
CA LYS A 519 -11.34 -17.84 -31.15
C LYS A 519 -10.62 -16.84 -30.25
N VAL A 520 -11.34 -15.81 -29.84
CA VAL A 520 -10.84 -14.78 -28.91
C VAL A 520 -10.96 -15.32 -27.49
N SER A 521 -9.83 -15.39 -26.79
CA SER A 521 -9.77 -15.81 -25.39
C SER A 521 -9.80 -14.64 -24.42
N ASP A 522 -9.28 -13.47 -24.83
CA ASP A 522 -9.19 -12.28 -24.02
C ASP A 522 -9.04 -11.03 -24.90
N VAL A 523 -9.44 -9.86 -24.37
CA VAL A 523 -9.23 -8.57 -25.02
C VAL A 523 -8.63 -7.58 -24.02
N GLN A 524 -7.49 -6.98 -24.36
CA GLN A 524 -6.80 -6.00 -23.52
C GLN A 524 -6.87 -4.60 -24.11
N LYS A 525 -7.13 -3.60 -23.27
CA LYS A 525 -7.15 -2.19 -23.67
C LYS A 525 -5.79 -1.54 -23.35
N LYS A 526 -5.07 -1.08 -24.37
CA LYS A 526 -3.79 -0.37 -24.23
C LYS A 526 -3.90 1.07 -24.73
N LEU A 527 -3.11 1.96 -24.13
CA LEU A 527 -3.01 3.38 -24.52
C LEU A 527 -4.39 4.10 -24.63
N GLY A 528 -5.35 3.69 -23.80
CA GLY A 528 -6.68 4.29 -23.69
C GLY A 528 -7.70 3.90 -24.76
N ASN A 529 -7.31 3.44 -25.95
CA ASN A 529 -8.24 3.13 -27.04
C ASN A 529 -7.70 2.16 -28.11
N LEU A 530 -6.62 1.42 -27.82
CA LEU A 530 -6.16 0.32 -28.67
C LEU A 530 -6.64 -1.00 -28.07
N PHE A 531 -7.43 -1.79 -28.82
CA PHE A 531 -8.00 -3.05 -28.35
C PHE A 531 -7.27 -4.23 -28.97
N LEU A 532 -6.61 -5.02 -28.12
CA LEU A 532 -5.80 -6.17 -28.49
C LEU A 532 -6.62 -7.45 -28.28
N HIS A 533 -6.97 -8.15 -29.35
CA HIS A 533 -7.78 -9.38 -29.30
C HIS A 533 -6.84 -10.60 -29.28
N TYR A 534 -6.60 -11.15 -28.10
CA TYR A 534 -5.79 -12.35 -27.92
C TYR A 534 -6.61 -13.59 -28.23
N GLY A 535 -6.02 -14.52 -28.97
CA GLY A 535 -6.72 -15.73 -29.32
C GLY A 535 -5.92 -16.68 -30.19
N LYS A 536 -6.65 -17.65 -30.74
CA LYS A 536 -6.10 -18.73 -31.56
C LYS A 536 -6.88 -18.91 -32.85
N MET A 537 -6.17 -19.09 -33.95
CA MET A 537 -6.75 -19.49 -35.22
C MET A 537 -7.15 -20.97 -35.16
N VAL A 538 -8.46 -21.25 -35.14
CA VAL A 538 -9.00 -22.61 -34.97
C VAL A 538 -9.18 -23.31 -36.32
N LYS A 539 -9.52 -22.56 -37.37
CA LYS A 539 -9.77 -23.11 -38.72
C LYS A 539 -9.42 -22.08 -39.79
N GLY A 540 -8.60 -22.44 -40.77
CA GLY A 540 -8.25 -21.56 -41.90
C GLY A 540 -7.24 -20.47 -41.56
N SER A 541 -7.27 -19.33 -42.25
CA SER A 541 -6.33 -18.21 -42.02
C SER A 541 -6.99 -16.83 -42.12
N LEU A 542 -6.37 -15.81 -41.53
CA LEU A 542 -6.80 -14.40 -41.59
C LEU A 542 -5.66 -13.49 -42.03
N ASN A 543 -5.97 -12.45 -42.80
CA ASN A 543 -4.98 -11.51 -43.35
C ASN A 543 -5.23 -10.07 -42.85
N ILE A 544 -4.16 -9.26 -42.85
CA ILE A 544 -4.32 -7.80 -42.70
C ILE A 544 -5.20 -7.25 -43.83
N ASN A 545 -6.04 -6.26 -43.49
CA ASN A 545 -7.06 -5.61 -44.31
C ASN A 545 -8.26 -6.49 -44.69
N GLU A 546 -8.40 -7.66 -44.06
CA GLU A 546 -9.56 -8.53 -44.25
C GLU A 546 -10.76 -8.05 -43.42
N SER A 547 -11.95 -8.07 -44.03
CA SER A 547 -13.22 -7.82 -43.36
C SER A 547 -13.68 -9.07 -42.62
N VAL A 548 -14.03 -8.91 -41.35
CA VAL A 548 -14.40 -10.02 -40.46
C VAL A 548 -15.65 -9.68 -39.65
N GLU A 549 -16.41 -10.71 -39.29
CA GLU A 549 -17.53 -10.62 -38.35
C GLU A 549 -17.04 -10.92 -36.94
N LEU A 550 -17.37 -10.04 -35.99
CA LEU A 550 -17.02 -10.12 -34.57
C LEU A 550 -18.26 -10.49 -33.76
N LYS A 551 -18.21 -11.57 -32.98
CA LYS A 551 -19.30 -12.03 -32.09
C LYS A 551 -18.78 -12.29 -30.68
N ILE A 552 -19.33 -11.59 -29.70
CA ILE A 552 -18.98 -11.77 -28.29
C ILE A 552 -19.69 -13.00 -27.70
N ASN A 553 -19.15 -13.53 -26.60
CA ASN A 553 -19.82 -14.52 -25.78
C ASN A 553 -20.89 -13.85 -24.89
N LEU A 554 -22.16 -13.97 -25.30
CA LEU A 554 -23.29 -13.34 -24.62
C LEU A 554 -23.48 -13.80 -23.18
N ASP A 555 -23.33 -15.10 -22.90
CA ASP A 555 -23.53 -15.64 -21.56
C ASP A 555 -22.48 -15.07 -20.58
N GLN A 556 -21.23 -14.97 -21.02
CA GLN A 556 -20.17 -14.34 -20.22
C GLN A 556 -20.43 -12.84 -20.08
N ARG A 557 -20.73 -12.14 -21.17
CA ARG A 557 -20.99 -10.69 -21.15
C ARG A 557 -22.15 -10.33 -20.21
N ASN A 558 -23.24 -11.09 -20.25
CA ASN A 558 -24.41 -10.82 -19.41
C ASN A 558 -24.11 -11.05 -17.92
N ASN A 559 -23.36 -12.10 -17.59
CA ASN A 559 -22.91 -12.30 -16.22
C ASN A 559 -21.96 -11.19 -15.75
N VAL A 560 -21.03 -10.77 -16.61
CA VAL A 560 -20.12 -9.64 -16.32
C VAL A 560 -20.91 -8.34 -16.12
N ARG A 561 -21.87 -8.01 -16.99
CA ARG A 561 -22.77 -6.85 -16.84
C ARG A 561 -23.49 -6.87 -15.49
N ALA A 562 -24.00 -8.05 -15.10
CA ALA A 562 -24.71 -8.24 -13.84
C ALA A 562 -23.78 -8.09 -12.62
N TYR A 563 -22.59 -8.69 -12.64
CA TYR A 563 -21.60 -8.52 -11.58
C TYR A 563 -21.04 -7.09 -11.51
N HIS A 564 -20.89 -6.40 -12.64
CA HIS A 564 -20.47 -5.00 -12.65
C HIS A 564 -21.52 -4.12 -11.96
N SER A 565 -22.78 -4.32 -12.32
CA SER A 565 -23.89 -3.58 -11.74
C SER A 565 -24.06 -3.91 -10.26
N ALA A 566 -23.88 -5.18 -9.86
CA ALA A 566 -23.82 -5.59 -8.46
C ALA A 566 -22.68 -4.89 -7.69
N THR A 567 -21.55 -4.63 -8.34
CA THR A 567 -20.41 -3.94 -7.73
C THR A 567 -20.77 -2.50 -7.37
N HIS A 568 -21.51 -1.78 -8.22
CA HIS A 568 -22.01 -0.43 -7.93
C HIS A 568 -23.01 -0.42 -6.77
N LEU A 569 -23.97 -1.35 -6.77
CA LEU A 569 -24.92 -1.49 -5.67
C LEU A 569 -24.23 -1.84 -4.35
N LEU A 570 -23.24 -2.74 -4.39
CA LEU A 570 -22.41 -3.12 -3.25
C LEU A 570 -21.60 -1.92 -2.73
N HIS A 571 -20.96 -1.16 -3.62
CA HIS A 571 -20.15 -0.01 -3.24
C HIS A 571 -20.97 1.02 -2.47
N GLU A 572 -22.13 1.40 -2.99
CA GLU A 572 -23.00 2.34 -2.30
C GLU A 572 -23.57 1.76 -1.00
N SER A 573 -23.92 0.47 -0.97
CA SER A 573 -24.41 -0.20 0.24
C SER A 573 -23.35 -0.23 1.36
N LEU A 574 -22.07 -0.44 1.00
CA LEU A 574 -20.94 -0.34 1.92
C LEU A 574 -20.80 1.09 2.44
N ARG A 575 -20.90 2.12 1.58
CA ARG A 575 -20.81 3.53 1.99
C ARG A 575 -21.91 3.94 2.96
N ARG A 576 -23.15 3.50 2.72
CA ARG A 576 -24.30 3.79 3.60
C ARG A 576 -24.22 3.07 4.93
N THR A 577 -23.63 1.87 4.96
CA THR A 577 -23.55 1.06 6.17
C THR A 577 -22.34 1.42 7.02
N LEU A 578 -21.16 1.55 6.39
CA LEU A 578 -19.89 1.72 7.08
C LEU A 578 -19.45 3.18 7.17
N GLY A 579 -19.90 4.03 6.23
CA GLY A 579 -19.56 5.45 6.15
C GLY A 579 -19.00 5.88 4.80
N THR A 580 -19.07 7.19 4.53
CA THR A 580 -18.67 7.80 3.24
C THR A 580 -17.17 7.72 2.95
N HIS A 581 -16.34 7.32 3.93
CA HIS A 581 -14.90 7.08 3.75
C HIS A 581 -14.60 5.77 3.01
N VAL A 582 -15.59 4.90 2.82
CA VAL A 582 -15.45 3.72 1.97
C VAL A 582 -15.25 4.17 0.53
N MET A 583 -14.11 3.79 -0.04
CA MET A 583 -13.70 4.11 -1.40
C MET A 583 -13.04 2.91 -2.04
N GLN A 584 -13.33 2.67 -3.31
CA GLN A 584 -12.70 1.63 -4.10
C GLN A 584 -11.16 1.75 -4.12
N LYS A 585 -10.48 0.63 -3.92
CA LYS A 585 -9.02 0.44 -4.02
C LYS A 585 -8.61 -0.62 -5.03
N GLY A 586 -9.56 -1.47 -5.43
CA GLY A 586 -9.38 -2.50 -6.43
C GLY A 586 -10.72 -3.16 -6.72
N SER A 587 -10.91 -3.61 -7.96
CA SER A 587 -12.10 -4.35 -8.35
C SER A 587 -11.69 -5.47 -9.30
N LEU A 588 -12.44 -6.57 -9.27
CA LEU A 588 -12.44 -7.61 -10.28
C LEU A 588 -13.90 -7.99 -10.51
N VAL A 589 -14.34 -7.85 -11.75
CA VAL A 589 -15.67 -8.20 -12.22
C VAL A 589 -15.49 -9.26 -13.30
N ALA A 590 -15.73 -10.51 -12.92
CA ALA A 590 -15.60 -11.70 -13.77
C ALA A 590 -16.99 -12.32 -14.00
N PRO A 591 -17.18 -13.18 -15.02
CA PRO A 591 -18.46 -13.82 -15.28
C PRO A 591 -18.93 -14.78 -14.17
N ASP A 592 -18.04 -15.20 -13.27
CA ASP A 592 -18.30 -16.18 -12.22
C ASP A 592 -18.29 -15.59 -10.81
N ARG A 593 -17.72 -14.40 -10.60
CA ARG A 593 -17.63 -13.74 -9.29
C ARG A 593 -17.33 -12.25 -9.41
N LEU A 594 -17.58 -11.52 -8.33
CA LEU A 594 -16.99 -10.20 -8.10
C LEU A 594 -16.11 -10.19 -6.86
N ARG A 595 -15.12 -9.30 -6.89
CA ARG A 595 -14.22 -9.01 -5.76
C ARG A 595 -14.01 -7.52 -5.68
N PHE A 596 -14.32 -6.94 -4.52
CA PHE A 596 -14.27 -5.50 -4.30
C PHE A 596 -13.36 -5.17 -3.12
N ASP A 597 -12.33 -4.37 -3.38
CA ASP A 597 -11.37 -3.92 -2.39
C ASP A 597 -11.65 -2.45 -2.08
N PHE A 598 -11.73 -2.08 -0.80
CA PHE A 598 -12.13 -0.74 -0.39
C PHE A 598 -11.42 -0.28 0.88
N SER A 599 -11.36 1.05 1.06
CA SER A 599 -10.79 1.68 2.26
C SER A 599 -11.70 1.46 3.46
N HIS A 600 -11.25 0.60 4.37
CA HIS A 600 -11.88 0.40 5.67
C HIS A 600 -10.88 -0.27 6.62
N THR A 601 -10.83 0.17 7.87
CA THR A 601 -9.82 -0.31 8.83
C THR A 601 -10.33 -1.45 9.71
N LYS A 602 -11.61 -1.45 10.04
CA LYS A 602 -12.22 -2.41 10.97
C LYS A 602 -12.71 -3.66 10.22
N PRO A 603 -12.76 -4.83 10.88
CA PRO A 603 -13.51 -5.96 10.34
C PRO A 603 -14.99 -5.59 10.26
N ILE A 604 -15.67 -6.03 9.21
CA ILE A 604 -17.12 -5.82 9.09
C ILE A 604 -17.82 -6.84 10.00
N SER A 605 -18.75 -6.40 10.84
CA SER A 605 -19.53 -7.32 11.67
C SER A 605 -20.53 -8.12 10.82
N SER A 606 -20.98 -9.27 11.33
CA SER A 606 -21.99 -10.09 10.64
C SER A 606 -23.31 -9.34 10.45
N GLU A 607 -23.67 -8.45 11.38
CA GLU A 607 -24.85 -7.60 11.27
C GLU A 607 -24.71 -6.57 10.14
N GLU A 608 -23.56 -5.91 10.05
CA GLU A 608 -23.27 -4.99 8.94
C GLU A 608 -23.24 -5.70 7.59
N LEU A 609 -22.66 -6.91 7.50
CA LEU A 609 -22.67 -7.72 6.27
C LEU A 609 -24.10 -8.06 5.84
N ASN A 610 -24.94 -8.54 6.76
CA ASN A 610 -26.34 -8.84 6.47
C ASN A 610 -27.11 -7.59 6.03
N LYS A 611 -26.83 -6.44 6.66
CA LYS A 611 -27.43 -5.16 6.27
C LYS A 611 -27.01 -4.76 4.86
N ILE A 612 -25.74 -4.91 4.50
CA ILE A 612 -25.23 -4.63 3.15
C ILE A 612 -25.91 -5.55 2.12
N ASP A 613 -25.95 -6.86 2.37
CA ASP A 613 -26.62 -7.83 1.50
C ASP A 613 -28.09 -7.47 1.30
N ASN A 614 -28.80 -7.10 2.37
CA ASN A 614 -30.22 -6.72 2.30
C ASN A 614 -30.43 -5.47 1.44
N ILE A 615 -29.62 -4.42 1.63
CA ILE A 615 -29.74 -3.17 0.86
C ILE A 615 -29.53 -3.45 -0.64
N VAL A 616 -28.51 -4.25 -1.00
CA VAL A 616 -28.28 -4.61 -2.41
C VAL A 616 -29.50 -5.34 -2.99
N ASN A 617 -29.99 -6.37 -2.30
CA ASN A 617 -31.13 -7.15 -2.78
C ASN A 617 -32.45 -6.34 -2.80
N GLU A 618 -32.63 -5.37 -1.90
CA GLU A 618 -33.76 -4.43 -1.96
C GLU A 618 -33.76 -3.61 -3.25
N VAL A 619 -32.60 -3.09 -3.66
CA VAL A 619 -32.48 -2.31 -4.91
C VAL A 619 -32.65 -3.20 -6.15
N VAL A 620 -32.15 -4.43 -6.11
CA VAL A 620 -32.41 -5.43 -7.17
C VAL A 620 -33.91 -5.73 -7.28
N ASN A 621 -34.60 -5.90 -6.16
CA ASN A 621 -36.03 -6.21 -6.12
C ASN A 621 -36.94 -5.05 -6.54
N LYS A 622 -36.44 -3.82 -6.59
CA LYS A 622 -37.17 -2.66 -7.14
C LYS A 622 -37.29 -2.70 -8.66
N LYS A 623 -36.44 -3.46 -9.35
CA LYS A 623 -36.49 -3.65 -10.82
C LYS A 623 -36.46 -2.32 -11.60
N SER A 624 -35.58 -1.42 -11.20
CA SER A 624 -35.47 -0.09 -11.82
C SER A 624 -34.55 -0.10 -13.04
N GLU A 625 -34.81 0.80 -13.98
CA GLU A 625 -33.95 1.02 -15.14
C GLU A 625 -32.54 1.49 -14.75
N VAL A 626 -31.53 1.02 -15.47
CA VAL A 626 -30.14 1.49 -15.40
C VAL A 626 -29.89 2.44 -16.57
N VAL A 627 -29.63 3.71 -16.27
CA VAL A 627 -29.48 4.77 -17.26
C VAL A 627 -28.02 5.16 -17.38
N THR A 628 -27.54 5.40 -18.60
CA THR A 628 -26.17 5.89 -18.83
C THR A 628 -26.17 7.12 -19.71
N ARG A 629 -25.36 8.11 -19.37
CA ARG A 629 -25.25 9.39 -20.10
C ARG A 629 -23.79 9.78 -20.28
N ILE A 630 -23.48 10.39 -21.41
CA ILE A 630 -22.21 11.08 -21.65
C ILE A 630 -22.40 12.54 -21.22
N MET A 631 -21.48 13.06 -20.41
CA MET A 631 -21.49 14.44 -19.93
C MET A 631 -20.07 14.88 -19.56
N THR A 632 -19.90 16.15 -19.21
CA THR A 632 -18.62 16.62 -18.66
C THR A 632 -18.40 16.08 -17.23
N PRO A 633 -17.14 15.94 -16.77
CA PRO A 633 -16.84 15.53 -15.39
C PRO A 633 -17.53 16.42 -14.34
N LYS A 634 -17.64 17.72 -14.62
CA LYS A 634 -18.30 18.68 -13.73
C LYS A 634 -19.79 18.41 -13.61
N GLU A 635 -20.49 18.22 -14.73
CA GLU A 635 -21.92 17.87 -14.74
C GLU A 635 -22.16 16.54 -14.03
N GLY A 636 -21.28 15.55 -14.22
CA GLY A 636 -21.35 14.27 -13.51
C GLY A 636 -21.33 14.44 -11.99
N ILE A 637 -20.38 15.24 -11.49
CA ILE A 637 -20.29 15.57 -10.06
C ILE A 637 -21.53 16.33 -9.57
N GLU A 638 -22.04 17.27 -10.35
CA GLU A 638 -23.28 18.01 -10.02
C GLU A 638 -24.50 17.09 -9.94
N HIS A 639 -24.54 16.03 -10.74
CA HIS A 639 -25.56 14.97 -10.69
C HIS A 639 -25.33 13.96 -9.55
N GLY A 640 -24.31 14.14 -8.71
CA GLY A 640 -24.02 13.28 -7.57
C GLY A 640 -23.14 12.08 -7.90
N ALA A 641 -22.48 12.07 -9.06
CA ALA A 641 -21.57 10.99 -9.42
C ALA A 641 -20.38 10.92 -8.46
N LEU A 642 -20.09 9.72 -7.95
CA LEU A 642 -18.86 9.47 -7.23
C LEU A 642 -17.70 9.54 -8.23
N ALA A 643 -16.83 10.54 -8.05
CA ALA A 643 -15.55 10.57 -8.72
C ALA A 643 -14.62 9.53 -8.08
N LEU A 644 -14.20 8.54 -8.88
CA LEU A 644 -13.11 7.64 -8.51
C LEU A 644 -11.83 8.49 -8.35
N PHE A 645 -11.20 8.34 -7.19
CA PHE A 645 -10.06 9.17 -6.78
C PHE A 645 -8.77 8.75 -7.50
N GLY A 646 -8.06 9.71 -8.10
CA GLY A 646 -6.77 9.50 -8.76
C GLY A 646 -6.84 9.29 -10.27
N GLU A 647 -8.02 9.12 -10.86
CA GLU A 647 -8.19 9.00 -12.31
C GLU A 647 -8.31 10.35 -13.01
N LYS A 648 -7.70 10.46 -14.21
CA LYS A 648 -7.93 11.59 -15.11
C LYS A 648 -9.14 11.26 -15.98
N TYR A 649 -10.11 12.15 -15.97
CA TYR A 649 -11.26 12.10 -16.86
C TYR A 649 -10.93 12.86 -18.14
N GLY A 650 -11.41 12.38 -19.29
CA GLY A 650 -11.40 13.15 -20.52
C GLY A 650 -12.37 14.33 -20.45
N ASP A 651 -12.47 15.10 -21.54
CA ASP A 651 -13.44 16.20 -21.64
C ASP A 651 -14.89 15.72 -21.50
N GLU A 652 -15.13 14.46 -21.87
CA GLU A 652 -16.39 13.74 -21.70
C GLU A 652 -16.19 12.46 -20.90
N VAL A 653 -17.20 12.12 -20.09
CA VAL A 653 -17.24 10.94 -19.25
C VAL A 653 -18.60 10.26 -19.32
N ARG A 654 -18.59 8.94 -19.18
CA ARG A 654 -19.81 8.14 -19.07
C ARG A 654 -20.21 8.00 -17.60
N VAL A 655 -21.40 8.50 -17.27
CA VAL A 655 -22.01 8.37 -15.94
C VAL A 655 -23.11 7.32 -15.98
N VAL A 656 -23.14 6.48 -14.97
CA VAL A 656 -24.09 5.37 -14.82
C VAL A 656 -24.95 5.64 -13.59
N PHE A 657 -26.26 5.53 -13.77
CA PHE A 657 -27.28 5.77 -12.77
C PHE A 657 -28.04 4.45 -12.51
N MET A 658 -28.07 4.00 -11.26
CA MET A 658 -28.67 2.71 -10.89
C MET A 658 -29.56 2.84 -9.66
N GLY A 659 -30.71 2.18 -9.69
CA GLY A 659 -31.62 2.09 -8.55
C GLY A 659 -32.45 3.35 -8.37
N GLU A 660 -33.78 3.25 -8.39
CA GLU A 660 -34.63 4.40 -8.07
C GLU A 660 -34.73 4.64 -6.55
N GLU A 661 -34.51 5.90 -6.15
CA GLU A 661 -34.64 6.36 -4.77
C GLU A 661 -35.24 7.78 -4.69
N GLY A 662 -36.57 7.86 -4.73
CA GLY A 662 -37.28 9.13 -4.75
C GLY A 662 -36.94 9.92 -6.01
N ASN A 663 -36.43 11.15 -5.85
CA ASN A 663 -36.00 12.00 -6.97
C ASN A 663 -34.51 11.84 -7.32
N LYS A 664 -33.87 10.76 -6.86
CA LYS A 664 -32.45 10.48 -7.06
C LYS A 664 -32.25 9.01 -7.44
N TYR A 665 -31.02 8.69 -7.82
CA TYR A 665 -30.57 7.33 -8.02
C TYR A 665 -29.85 6.82 -6.77
N PHE A 666 -29.95 5.52 -6.51
CA PHE A 666 -29.28 4.86 -5.40
C PHE A 666 -27.77 4.95 -5.57
N SER A 667 -27.25 4.53 -6.73
CA SER A 667 -25.86 4.70 -7.14
C SER A 667 -25.76 5.60 -8.37
N THR A 668 -24.79 6.51 -8.35
CA THR A 668 -24.40 7.34 -9.50
C THR A 668 -22.89 7.38 -9.56
N GLU A 669 -22.29 6.83 -10.62
CA GLU A 669 -20.84 6.63 -10.69
C GLU A 669 -20.32 6.86 -12.12
N LEU A 670 -19.09 7.37 -12.21
CA LEU A 670 -18.36 7.48 -13.46
C LEU A 670 -17.82 6.09 -13.83
N CYS A 671 -18.38 5.48 -14.89
CA CYS A 671 -18.01 4.12 -15.27
C CYS A 671 -18.09 3.87 -16.78
N GLY A 672 -16.96 3.45 -17.34
CA GLY A 672 -16.84 3.00 -18.73
C GLY A 672 -17.17 1.53 -18.94
N GLY A 673 -17.63 0.81 -17.92
CA GLY A 673 -17.98 -0.59 -18.01
C GLY A 673 -19.31 -0.89 -18.69
N THR A 674 -19.55 -2.16 -18.97
CA THR A 674 -20.86 -2.63 -19.45
C THR A 674 -21.77 -2.95 -18.27
N HIS A 675 -23.03 -2.53 -18.33
CA HIS A 675 -24.01 -2.74 -17.25
C HIS A 675 -25.27 -3.44 -17.75
N VAL A 676 -26.06 -3.93 -16.81
CA VAL A 676 -27.42 -4.44 -17.09
C VAL A 676 -28.34 -3.29 -17.49
N ARG A 677 -29.47 -3.61 -18.12
CA ARG A 677 -30.50 -2.60 -18.46
C ARG A 677 -31.46 -2.37 -17.31
N ASN A 678 -31.70 -3.39 -16.49
CA ASN A 678 -32.57 -3.31 -15.32
C ASN A 678 -31.87 -3.91 -14.10
N THR A 679 -32.05 -3.34 -12.91
CA THR A 679 -31.44 -3.85 -11.68
C THR A 679 -31.86 -5.28 -11.35
N GLU A 680 -33.01 -5.76 -11.84
CA GLU A 680 -33.46 -7.13 -11.63
C GLU A 680 -32.54 -8.18 -12.26
N ASP A 681 -31.85 -7.84 -13.35
CA ASP A 681 -30.91 -8.72 -14.06
C ASP A 681 -29.69 -9.06 -13.19
N VAL A 682 -29.43 -8.29 -12.14
CA VAL A 682 -28.41 -8.61 -11.13
C VAL A 682 -28.77 -9.89 -10.37
N GLY A 683 -30.05 -10.24 -10.23
CA GLY A 683 -30.47 -11.43 -9.50
C GLY A 683 -30.06 -11.43 -8.02
N LYS A 684 -30.25 -12.56 -7.34
CA LYS A 684 -29.91 -12.69 -5.91
C LYS A 684 -28.42 -12.43 -5.70
N PHE A 685 -28.08 -11.60 -4.72
CA PHE A 685 -26.71 -11.22 -4.40
C PHE A 685 -26.34 -11.64 -2.97
N LYS A 686 -25.09 -12.08 -2.74
CA LYS A 686 -24.57 -12.33 -1.39
C LYS A 686 -23.06 -12.19 -1.30
N ILE A 687 -22.59 -11.51 -0.26
CA ILE A 687 -21.19 -11.55 0.16
C ILE A 687 -20.87 -12.91 0.77
N ILE A 688 -19.86 -13.59 0.22
CA ILE A 688 -19.43 -14.94 0.67
C ILE A 688 -18.20 -14.89 1.58
N SER A 689 -17.38 -13.84 1.50
CA SER A 689 -16.19 -13.70 2.31
C SER A 689 -15.81 -12.23 2.53
N GLN A 690 -15.13 -11.95 3.65
CA GLN A 690 -14.40 -10.70 3.86
C GLN A 690 -13.01 -10.95 4.46
N THR A 691 -12.01 -10.18 4.02
CA THR A 691 -10.63 -10.31 4.49
C THR A 691 -9.93 -8.95 4.59
N ALA A 692 -8.87 -8.87 5.40
CA ALA A 692 -7.95 -7.72 5.39
C ALA A 692 -6.79 -8.03 4.43
N ILE A 693 -6.57 -7.18 3.43
CA ILE A 693 -5.45 -7.34 2.49
C ILE A 693 -4.24 -6.55 2.95
N ALA A 694 -4.49 -5.32 3.40
CA ALA A 694 -3.46 -4.39 3.83
C ALA A 694 -4.00 -3.52 4.97
N SER A 695 -3.10 -2.75 5.59
CA SER A 695 -3.50 -1.78 6.60
C SER A 695 -4.50 -0.79 6.00
N GLY A 696 -5.73 -0.77 6.52
CA GLY A 696 -6.80 0.12 6.05
C GLY A 696 -7.50 -0.28 4.76
N VAL A 697 -7.25 -1.50 4.24
CA VAL A 697 -7.92 -2.02 3.04
C VAL A 697 -8.57 -3.37 3.33
N ARG A 698 -9.87 -3.45 3.06
CA ARG A 698 -10.68 -4.67 3.16
C ARG A 698 -11.07 -5.16 1.77
N ARG A 699 -11.27 -6.46 1.65
CA ARG A 699 -11.84 -7.12 0.48
C ARG A 699 -13.09 -7.86 0.85
N VAL A 700 -14.10 -7.73 0.00
CA VAL A 700 -15.25 -8.61 -0.02
C VAL A 700 -15.29 -9.36 -1.34
N GLU A 701 -15.67 -10.62 -1.27
CA GLU A 701 -16.01 -11.42 -2.46
C GLU A 701 -17.49 -11.76 -2.39
N ALA A 702 -18.17 -11.64 -3.53
CA ALA A 702 -19.60 -11.87 -3.61
C ALA A 702 -19.95 -12.67 -4.86
N LEU A 703 -21.03 -13.43 -4.74
CA LEU A 703 -21.62 -14.23 -5.80
C LEU A 703 -23.05 -13.77 -6.06
N ARG A 704 -23.52 -14.00 -7.29
CA ARG A 704 -24.92 -13.81 -7.65
C ARG A 704 -25.55 -15.08 -8.18
N ASP A 705 -26.87 -15.14 -8.07
CA ASP A 705 -27.76 -16.00 -8.87
C ASP A 705 -27.27 -17.46 -8.96
N LYS A 706 -27.07 -18.01 -10.15
CA LYS A 706 -26.61 -19.39 -10.35
C LYS A 706 -25.34 -19.75 -9.57
N GLN A 707 -24.31 -18.89 -9.60
CA GLN A 707 -23.05 -19.16 -8.89
C GLN A 707 -23.25 -19.16 -7.38
N LEU A 708 -24.15 -18.31 -6.87
CA LEU A 708 -24.53 -18.30 -5.46
C LEU A 708 -25.31 -19.57 -5.08
N GLU A 709 -26.26 -20.01 -5.91
CA GLU A 709 -27.01 -21.26 -5.67
C GLU A 709 -26.10 -22.48 -5.63
N ASP A 710 -25.17 -22.59 -6.58
CA ASP A 710 -24.19 -23.68 -6.64
C ASP A 710 -23.27 -23.65 -5.40
N PHE A 711 -22.84 -22.45 -4.97
CA PHE A 711 -22.04 -22.28 -3.76
C PHE A 711 -22.81 -22.73 -2.50
N LEU A 712 -24.08 -22.34 -2.35
CA LEU A 712 -24.90 -22.71 -1.20
C LEU A 712 -25.18 -24.22 -1.16
N LYS A 713 -25.53 -24.84 -2.30
CA LYS A 713 -25.72 -26.29 -2.41
C LYS A 713 -24.46 -27.06 -2.04
N ASN A 714 -23.30 -26.59 -2.49
CA ASN A 714 -22.01 -27.22 -2.14
C ASN A 714 -21.67 -27.05 -0.66
N LYS A 715 -21.98 -25.90 -0.07
CA LYS A 715 -21.79 -25.65 1.37
C LYS A 715 -22.70 -26.53 2.23
N GLU A 716 -23.96 -26.71 1.83
CA GLU A 716 -24.92 -27.60 2.49
C GLU A 716 -24.44 -29.05 2.46
N LYS A 717 -24.05 -29.56 1.27
CA LYS A 717 -23.45 -30.90 1.15
C LYS A 717 -22.22 -31.10 2.04
N GLN A 718 -21.36 -30.10 2.18
CA GLN A 718 -20.19 -30.19 3.06
C GLN A 718 -20.57 -30.25 4.54
N LEU A 719 -21.61 -29.52 4.96
CA LEU A 719 -22.12 -29.59 6.33
C LEU A 719 -22.70 -30.98 6.62
N ASP A 720 -23.46 -31.55 5.68
CA ASP A 720 -24.02 -32.91 5.82
C ASP A 720 -22.93 -33.98 5.92
N ILE A 721 -21.90 -33.91 5.08
CA ILE A 721 -20.75 -34.83 5.14
C ILE A 721 -20.00 -34.70 6.47
N THR A 722 -19.89 -33.49 7.01
CA THR A 722 -19.22 -33.25 8.30
C THR A 722 -20.06 -33.81 9.44
N ALA A 723 -21.37 -33.58 9.44
CA ALA A 723 -22.28 -34.13 10.44
C ALA A 723 -22.26 -35.67 10.45
N GLN A 724 -22.20 -36.30 9.27
CA GLN A 724 -22.14 -37.75 9.16
C GLN A 724 -20.80 -38.32 9.66
N LYS A 725 -19.68 -37.65 9.38
CA LYS A 725 -18.37 -38.04 9.94
C LYS A 725 -18.30 -37.91 11.46
N ASP A 726 -18.92 -36.88 12.02
CA ASP A 726 -19.00 -36.70 13.46
C ASP A 726 -19.81 -37.84 14.11
N ASP A 727 -20.91 -38.28 13.48
CA ASP A 727 -21.71 -39.42 13.93
C ASP A 727 -20.96 -40.76 13.85
N ASP A 728 -20.25 -41.01 12.75
CA ASP A 728 -19.42 -42.21 12.60
C ASP A 728 -18.32 -42.25 13.69
N THR A 729 -17.67 -41.11 13.94
CA THR A 729 -16.63 -41.00 14.99
C THR A 729 -17.20 -41.26 16.39
N ILE A 730 -18.40 -40.74 16.69
CA ILE A 730 -19.08 -40.99 17.97
C ILE A 730 -19.40 -42.48 18.12
N ASN A 731 -19.91 -43.12 17.07
CA ASN A 731 -20.25 -44.55 17.09
C ASN A 731 -19.02 -45.44 17.32
N ASP A 732 -17.90 -45.13 16.67
CA ASP A 732 -16.65 -45.87 16.84
C ASP A 732 -16.09 -45.74 18.26
N LEU A 733 -16.09 -44.51 18.83
CA LEU A 733 -15.65 -44.28 20.20
C LEU A 733 -16.53 -45.01 21.23
N ILE A 734 -17.86 -44.96 21.05
CA ILE A 734 -18.82 -45.70 21.89
C ILE A 734 -18.53 -47.21 21.86
N LYS A 735 -18.28 -47.76 20.67
CA LYS A 735 -18.02 -49.18 20.47
C LYS A 735 -16.74 -49.63 21.19
N GLU A 736 -15.67 -48.85 21.10
CA GLU A 736 -14.41 -49.13 21.77
C GLU A 736 -14.51 -49.00 23.31
N ILE A 737 -15.26 -48.00 23.82
CA ILE A 737 -15.52 -47.86 25.26
C ILE A 737 -16.29 -49.07 25.80
N LYS A 738 -17.35 -49.49 25.12
CA LYS A 738 -18.14 -50.68 25.51
C LYS A 738 -17.31 -51.97 25.49
N LYS A 739 -16.38 -52.09 24.53
CA LYS A 739 -15.45 -53.23 24.45
C LYS A 739 -14.52 -53.31 25.66
N LEU A 740 -14.21 -52.18 26.31
CA LEU A 740 -13.45 -52.12 27.56
C LEU A 740 -14.31 -52.31 28.82
N GLY A 741 -15.62 -52.53 28.68
CA GLY A 741 -16.52 -52.91 29.77
C GLY A 741 -17.13 -51.75 30.57
N GLU A 742 -17.04 -50.51 30.08
CA GLU A 742 -17.68 -49.34 30.71
C GLU A 742 -18.78 -48.73 29.83
N GLU A 743 -19.70 -48.02 30.46
CA GLU A 743 -20.76 -47.28 29.78
C GLU A 743 -20.22 -45.94 29.24
N PRO A 744 -20.46 -45.60 27.95
CA PRO A 744 -20.00 -44.36 27.36
C PRO A 744 -20.77 -43.16 27.93
N ILE A 745 -20.07 -42.04 28.06
CA ILE A 745 -20.68 -40.75 28.41
C ILE A 745 -21.74 -40.40 27.35
N SER A 746 -22.98 -40.14 27.78
CA SER A 746 -24.14 -39.96 26.88
C SER A 746 -24.85 -38.61 27.00
N ASN A 747 -24.25 -37.63 27.68
CA ASN A 747 -24.98 -36.43 28.11
C ASN A 747 -24.44 -35.12 27.52
N LEU A 748 -24.52 -34.89 26.20
CA LEU A 748 -24.29 -33.56 25.60
C LEU A 748 -25.02 -33.35 24.26
N GLU A 749 -25.54 -32.14 24.04
CA GLU A 749 -26.17 -31.71 22.76
C GLU A 749 -25.13 -31.31 21.68
N ASP A 750 -23.88 -31.02 22.07
CA ASP A 750 -22.79 -30.67 21.14
C ASP A 750 -21.93 -31.89 20.80
N LYS A 751 -22.03 -32.34 19.53
CA LYS A 751 -21.28 -33.49 18.99
C LYS A 751 -19.76 -33.32 19.11
N LYS A 752 -19.20 -32.11 18.96
CA LYS A 752 -17.75 -31.89 19.05
C LYS A 752 -17.23 -32.05 20.48
N GLN A 753 -18.00 -31.54 21.44
CA GLN A 753 -17.66 -31.70 22.84
C GLN A 753 -17.82 -33.18 23.27
N LEU A 754 -18.85 -33.87 22.76
CA LEU A 754 -19.06 -35.30 22.98
C LEU A 754 -17.89 -36.15 22.45
N ILE A 755 -17.42 -35.90 21.23
CA ILE A 755 -16.24 -36.60 20.65
C ILE A 755 -15.01 -36.42 21.55
N LYS A 756 -14.78 -35.20 22.03
CA LYS A 756 -13.64 -34.89 22.92
C LYS A 756 -13.72 -35.64 24.24
N ASP A 757 -14.91 -35.71 24.83
CA ASP A 757 -15.13 -36.35 26.13
C ASP A 757 -15.08 -37.89 26.03
N LEU A 758 -15.68 -38.48 24.99
CA LEU A 758 -15.57 -39.91 24.69
C LEU A 758 -14.12 -40.33 24.40
N SER A 759 -13.38 -39.53 23.62
CA SER A 759 -11.95 -39.80 23.36
C SER A 759 -11.13 -39.80 24.66
N LYS A 760 -11.41 -38.85 25.55
CA LYS A 760 -10.76 -38.78 26.86
C LYS A 760 -11.13 -39.96 27.77
N GLN A 761 -12.39 -40.39 27.74
CA GLN A 761 -12.85 -41.58 28.46
C GLN A 761 -12.12 -42.83 27.95
N LEU A 762 -12.10 -43.04 26.64
CA LEU A 762 -11.43 -44.18 26.02
C LEU A 762 -9.93 -44.23 26.35
N ASP A 763 -9.25 -43.07 26.32
CA ASP A 763 -7.85 -42.96 26.71
C ASP A 763 -7.63 -43.38 28.17
N GLN A 764 -8.49 -42.92 29.10
CA GLN A 764 -8.40 -43.29 30.51
C GLN A 764 -8.62 -44.79 30.74
N LEU A 765 -9.63 -45.37 30.09
CA LEU A 765 -9.93 -46.80 30.17
C LEU A 765 -8.81 -47.65 29.61
N SER A 766 -8.25 -47.24 28.47
CA SER A 766 -7.12 -47.90 27.84
C SER A 766 -5.90 -47.92 28.76
N VAL A 767 -5.57 -46.78 29.38
CA VAL A 767 -4.47 -46.69 30.35
C VAL A 767 -4.73 -47.60 31.57
N ASN A 768 -5.94 -47.57 32.14
CA ASN A 768 -6.29 -48.39 33.31
C ASN A 768 -6.24 -49.89 33.01
N SER A 769 -6.70 -50.30 31.83
CA SER A 769 -6.64 -51.70 31.36
C SER A 769 -5.18 -52.17 31.22
N ILE A 770 -4.30 -51.36 30.63
CA ILE A 770 -2.88 -51.69 30.48
C ILE A 770 -2.20 -51.81 31.85
N LEU A 771 -2.51 -50.91 32.79
CA LEU A 771 -1.88 -50.90 34.11
C LEU A 771 -2.35 -52.05 35.02
N SER A 772 -3.57 -52.55 34.83
CA SER A 772 -4.13 -53.68 35.59
C SER A 772 -3.74 -55.05 35.02
N ASP A 773 -3.37 -55.10 33.73
CA ASP A 773 -2.86 -56.29 33.06
C ASP A 773 -1.41 -56.59 33.47
N LYS A 774 -1.22 -57.62 34.30
CA LYS A 774 0.10 -58.06 34.80
C LYS A 774 1.04 -58.58 33.72
N THR A 775 0.52 -58.93 32.53
CA THR A 775 1.36 -59.34 31.39
C THR A 775 1.96 -58.13 30.69
N LYS A 776 1.27 -57.00 30.69
CA LYS A 776 1.72 -55.75 30.07
C LYS A 776 2.45 -54.83 31.03
N ASN A 777 2.05 -54.81 32.31
CA ASN A 777 2.66 -54.00 33.36
C ASN A 777 3.42 -54.88 34.34
N VAL A 778 4.72 -55.08 34.08
CA VAL A 778 5.61 -55.88 34.91
C VAL A 778 6.33 -54.99 35.89
N ILE A 779 6.05 -55.16 37.19
CA ILE A 779 6.71 -54.45 38.29
C ILE A 779 7.63 -55.43 39.03
N LYS A 780 8.89 -55.04 39.21
CA LYS A 780 9.88 -55.79 40.00
C LYS A 780 10.59 -54.84 40.98
N ASP A 781 10.37 -55.09 42.26
CA ASP A 781 11.05 -54.38 43.35
C ASP A 781 12.19 -55.25 43.87
N GLU A 782 13.39 -54.68 43.98
CA GLU A 782 14.58 -55.38 44.48
C GLU A 782 15.48 -54.44 45.31
N LYS A 783 16.38 -55.02 46.11
CA LYS A 783 17.31 -54.27 46.95
C LYS A 783 18.74 -54.36 46.38
N ILE A 784 19.34 -53.22 46.02
CA ILE A 784 20.71 -53.13 45.49
C ILE A 784 21.54 -52.31 46.48
N LYS A 785 22.60 -52.88 47.05
CA LYS A 785 23.49 -52.22 48.04
C LYS A 785 22.72 -51.44 49.14
N ASN A 786 21.69 -52.07 49.70
CA ASN A 786 20.76 -51.50 50.70
C ASN A 786 19.78 -50.40 50.22
N ILE A 787 19.71 -50.09 48.93
CA ILE A 787 18.73 -49.16 48.34
C ILE A 787 17.60 -49.96 47.71
N ASN A 788 16.35 -49.55 47.94
CA ASN A 788 15.19 -50.12 47.28
C ASN A 788 15.12 -49.59 45.83
N VAL A 789 14.93 -50.47 44.86
CA VAL A 789 14.85 -50.11 43.44
C VAL A 789 13.62 -50.77 42.83
N ARG A 790 12.75 -49.95 42.22
CA ARG A 790 11.63 -50.43 41.40
C ARG A 790 11.98 -50.35 39.94
N LEU A 791 11.79 -51.48 39.26
CA LEU A 791 11.86 -51.59 37.83
C LEU A 791 10.48 -51.93 37.29
N GLN A 792 9.95 -51.07 36.43
CA GLN A 792 8.64 -51.26 35.85
C GLN A 792 8.74 -51.20 34.33
N LYS A 793 8.20 -52.21 33.65
CA LYS A 793 8.07 -52.24 32.19
C LYS A 793 6.61 -52.28 31.82
N ILE A 794 6.21 -51.43 30.87
CA ILE A 794 4.82 -51.30 30.49
C ILE A 794 4.67 -51.35 28.97
N GLU A 795 3.99 -52.37 28.48
CA GLU A 795 3.68 -52.52 27.06
C GLU A 795 2.43 -51.75 26.64
N ASN A 796 2.47 -51.17 25.45
CA ASN A 796 1.41 -50.39 24.81
C ASN A 796 0.96 -49.12 25.57
N LEU A 797 1.79 -48.57 26.46
CA LEU A 797 1.49 -47.34 27.21
C LEU A 797 2.21 -46.13 26.63
N SER A 798 1.49 -45.00 26.50
CA SER A 798 2.07 -43.74 26.06
C SER A 798 3.09 -43.19 27.08
N PRO A 799 4.28 -42.73 26.64
CA PRO A 799 5.26 -42.06 27.49
C PRO A 799 4.73 -40.84 28.28
N LYS A 800 3.60 -40.24 27.86
CA LYS A 800 2.96 -39.13 28.58
C LYS A 800 2.51 -39.50 30.01
N GLU A 801 2.26 -40.78 30.28
CA GLU A 801 1.82 -41.26 31.60
C GLU A 801 2.97 -41.54 32.59
N LEU A 802 4.23 -41.55 32.11
CA LEU A 802 5.39 -41.93 32.92
C LEU A 802 5.56 -41.08 34.18
N ARG A 803 5.30 -39.78 34.11
CA ARG A 803 5.44 -38.89 35.28
C ARG A 803 4.52 -39.32 36.43
N LYS A 804 3.25 -39.58 36.14
CA LYS A 804 2.27 -40.01 37.17
C LYS A 804 2.67 -41.35 37.78
N LEU A 805 3.18 -42.27 36.96
CA LEU A 805 3.59 -43.60 37.39
C LEU A 805 4.86 -43.57 38.24
N VAL A 806 5.83 -42.73 37.88
CA VAL A 806 7.04 -42.53 38.68
C VAL A 806 6.70 -41.93 40.05
N ASP A 807 5.79 -40.94 40.08
CA ASP A 807 5.34 -40.36 41.35
C ASP A 807 4.57 -41.37 42.21
N LYS A 808 3.71 -42.20 41.61
CA LYS A 808 3.03 -43.31 42.30
C LYS A 808 4.06 -44.33 42.83
N GLY A 809 5.03 -44.73 42.01
CA GLY A 809 6.07 -45.67 42.40
C GLY A 809 6.94 -45.16 43.55
N LYS A 810 7.32 -43.86 43.56
CA LYS A 810 8.07 -43.26 44.68
C LYS A 810 7.28 -43.32 45.99
N LYS A 811 5.97 -43.07 45.94
CA LYS A 811 5.09 -43.14 47.12
C LYS A 811 4.98 -44.57 47.66
N GLU A 812 4.82 -45.55 46.78
CA GLU A 812 4.69 -46.97 47.18
C GLU A 812 5.99 -47.55 47.74
N LEU A 813 7.14 -47.13 47.20
CA LEU A 813 8.46 -47.63 47.59
C LEU A 813 9.04 -46.93 48.83
N GLY A 814 8.50 -45.75 49.19
CA GLY A 814 8.91 -44.94 50.34
C GLY A 814 10.24 -44.22 50.14
N GLU A 815 11.35 -44.95 50.19
CA GLU A 815 12.71 -44.44 49.99
C GLU A 815 13.47 -45.35 49.00
N GLY A 816 13.88 -44.81 47.84
CA GLY A 816 14.56 -45.55 46.78
C GLY A 816 14.53 -44.91 45.39
N ILE A 817 14.83 -45.72 44.37
CA ILE A 817 14.92 -45.32 42.96
C ILE A 817 13.86 -46.06 42.14
N VAL A 818 13.11 -45.35 41.31
CA VAL A 818 12.06 -45.89 40.43
C VAL A 818 12.46 -45.67 38.99
N ILE A 819 12.52 -46.73 38.19
CA ILE A 819 12.85 -46.70 36.77
C ILE A 819 11.71 -47.38 36.02
N ILE A 820 11.06 -46.63 35.14
CA ILE A 820 9.89 -47.08 34.37
C ILE A 820 10.19 -46.95 32.89
N PHE A 821 10.00 -48.04 32.16
CA PHE A 821 9.96 -48.05 30.70
C PHE A 821 8.53 -48.28 30.22
N ALA A 822 8.11 -47.49 29.22
CA ALA A 822 6.83 -47.68 28.55
C ALA A 822 7.03 -47.62 27.03
N ASN A 823 6.43 -48.52 26.26
CA ASN A 823 6.48 -48.47 24.79
C ASN A 823 5.08 -48.44 24.16
N LYS A 824 4.93 -47.67 23.09
CA LYS A 824 3.73 -47.63 22.25
C LYS A 824 4.10 -47.12 20.84
N ASP A 825 3.60 -47.80 19.81
CA ASP A 825 3.75 -47.40 18.39
C ASP A 825 5.19 -46.99 18.02
N ASP A 826 6.14 -47.90 18.23
CA ASP A 826 7.60 -47.75 17.98
C ASP A 826 8.34 -46.69 18.80
N LYS A 827 7.68 -46.10 19.81
CA LYS A 827 8.30 -45.16 20.75
C LYS A 827 8.49 -45.81 22.11
N VAL A 828 9.68 -45.67 22.66
CA VAL A 828 10.02 -46.06 24.02
C VAL A 828 10.19 -44.80 24.85
N GLY A 829 9.58 -44.75 26.03
CA GLY A 829 9.77 -43.73 27.04
C GLY A 829 10.45 -44.31 28.27
N LEU A 830 11.32 -43.53 28.89
CA LEU A 830 11.99 -43.82 30.14
C LEU A 830 11.67 -42.73 31.15
N GLY A 831 11.10 -43.10 32.30
CA GLY A 831 10.92 -42.24 33.45
C GLY A 831 11.78 -42.71 34.62
N VAL A 832 12.54 -41.80 35.24
CA VAL A 832 13.36 -42.09 36.42
C VAL A 832 12.95 -41.15 37.55
N GLY A 833 12.68 -41.70 38.73
CA GLY A 833 12.39 -40.96 39.94
C GLY A 833 13.30 -41.38 41.08
N ILE A 834 13.78 -40.40 41.84
CA ILE A 834 14.65 -40.62 43.00
C ILE A 834 14.01 -39.91 44.19
N THR A 835 13.83 -40.60 45.30
CA THR A 835 13.32 -40.00 46.54
C THR A 835 14.32 -39.02 47.14
N GLU A 836 13.85 -37.95 47.76
CA GLU A 836 14.63 -36.76 48.16
C GLU A 836 15.92 -37.05 48.94
N LYS A 837 15.94 -38.04 49.84
CA LYS A 837 17.16 -38.38 50.60
C LYS A 837 18.29 -38.93 49.72
N LEU A 838 17.95 -39.60 48.62
CA LEU A 838 18.91 -40.24 47.70
C LEU A 838 19.38 -39.28 46.59
N THR A 839 18.76 -38.11 46.42
CA THR A 839 19.19 -37.12 45.41
C THR A 839 20.54 -36.46 45.72
N LYS A 840 21.09 -36.70 46.92
CA LYS A 840 22.46 -36.32 47.29
C LYS A 840 23.51 -37.26 46.68
N SER A 841 23.14 -38.52 46.44
CA SER A 841 24.06 -39.58 45.97
C SER A 841 23.79 -39.99 44.51
N TYR A 842 22.56 -39.78 44.03
CA TYR A 842 22.13 -40.17 42.68
C TYR A 842 21.40 -39.01 41.98
N ASP A 843 21.44 -39.00 40.65
CA ASP A 843 20.84 -37.95 39.82
C ASP A 843 19.97 -38.57 38.72
N ALA A 844 18.66 -38.32 38.77
CA ALA A 844 17.70 -38.89 37.82
C ALA A 844 18.03 -38.50 36.37
N VAL A 845 18.58 -37.30 36.12
CA VAL A 845 18.97 -36.85 34.77
C VAL A 845 20.07 -37.72 34.20
N LYS A 846 21.03 -38.14 35.03
CA LYS A 846 22.13 -39.04 34.62
C LYS A 846 21.60 -40.42 34.23
N PHE A 847 20.69 -40.97 35.03
CA PHE A 847 20.05 -42.25 34.74
C PHE A 847 19.20 -42.17 33.46
N ALA A 848 18.39 -41.11 33.30
CA ALA A 848 17.57 -40.94 32.11
C ALA A 848 18.42 -40.79 30.84
N LYS A 849 19.54 -40.06 30.89
CA LYS A 849 20.45 -39.91 29.74
C LYS A 849 21.09 -41.24 29.33
N ILE A 850 21.66 -41.98 30.28
CA ILE A 850 22.31 -43.27 30.02
C ILE A 850 21.30 -44.31 29.51
N GLY A 851 20.13 -44.37 30.13
CA GLY A 851 19.08 -45.30 29.68
C GLY A 851 18.55 -44.93 28.29
N SER A 852 18.41 -43.64 27.98
CA SER A 852 17.99 -43.11 26.67
C SER A 852 18.94 -43.53 25.55
N GLU A 853 20.25 -43.38 25.75
CA GLU A 853 21.26 -43.73 24.74
C GLU A 853 21.17 -45.22 24.35
N ILE A 854 20.89 -46.10 25.31
CA ILE A 854 20.77 -47.55 25.07
C ILE A 854 19.51 -47.88 24.27
N ILE A 855 18.38 -47.23 24.57
CA ILE A 855 17.12 -47.41 23.82
C ILE A 855 17.07 -46.59 22.51
N GLY A 856 18.21 -46.08 22.01
CA GLY A 856 18.30 -45.37 20.73
C GLY A 856 17.90 -43.88 20.77
N GLY A 857 17.84 -43.28 21.96
CA GLY A 857 17.55 -41.87 22.18
C GLY A 857 18.80 -40.97 22.22
N LYS A 858 18.63 -39.65 22.09
CA LYS A 858 19.73 -38.65 22.04
C LYS A 858 19.86 -37.79 23.30
N GLY A 859 19.06 -38.04 24.34
CA GLY A 859 19.12 -37.25 25.57
C GLY A 859 18.05 -37.60 26.61
N GLY A 860 18.12 -36.94 27.75
CA GLY A 860 17.15 -37.03 28.86
C GLY A 860 17.16 -35.74 29.67
N GLY A 861 15.97 -35.25 30.05
CA GLY A 861 15.81 -33.94 30.68
C GLY A 861 14.93 -34.01 31.92
N GLY A 862 15.24 -33.17 32.92
CA GLY A 862 14.51 -33.13 34.18
C GLY A 862 15.30 -32.46 35.30
N ARG A 863 14.94 -32.84 36.52
CA ARG A 863 15.56 -32.41 37.79
C ARG A 863 16.20 -33.62 38.47
N LYS A 864 16.98 -33.38 39.53
CA LYS A 864 17.69 -34.45 40.27
C LYS A 864 16.75 -35.53 40.84
N ASP A 865 15.52 -35.15 41.19
CA ASP A 865 14.47 -36.02 41.75
C ASP A 865 13.62 -36.73 40.69
N PHE A 866 13.60 -36.22 39.45
CA PHE A 866 12.80 -36.76 38.36
C PHE A 866 13.35 -36.37 36.99
N ALA A 867 13.56 -37.35 36.10
CA ALA A 867 13.89 -37.10 34.71
C ALA A 867 13.16 -38.06 33.78
N GLN A 868 12.99 -37.62 32.54
CA GLN A 868 12.37 -38.41 31.49
C GLN A 868 13.18 -38.34 30.19
N ALA A 869 13.12 -39.42 29.43
CA ALA A 869 13.78 -39.55 28.15
C ALA A 869 12.94 -40.43 27.21
N GLY A 870 13.34 -40.51 25.95
CA GLY A 870 12.70 -41.39 24.97
C GLY A 870 13.69 -41.89 23.92
N GLY A 871 13.33 -43.00 23.30
CA GLY A 871 14.05 -43.70 22.25
C GLY A 871 13.12 -44.52 21.36
N GLN A 872 13.68 -45.40 20.55
CA GLN A 872 12.96 -46.18 19.53
C GLN A 872 13.19 -47.70 19.66
N ASP A 873 14.22 -48.13 20.39
CA ASP A 873 14.63 -49.54 20.45
C ASP A 873 14.00 -50.27 21.66
N ALA A 874 12.75 -50.74 21.52
CA ALA A 874 12.04 -51.47 22.59
C ALA A 874 12.77 -52.76 23.03
N ASN A 875 13.46 -53.42 22.10
CA ASN A 875 14.19 -54.67 22.36
C ASN A 875 15.42 -54.46 23.28
N LYS A 876 15.87 -53.22 23.50
CA LYS A 876 17.01 -52.88 24.35
C LYS A 876 16.62 -52.44 25.77
N ILE A 877 15.32 -52.48 26.12
CA ILE A 877 14.85 -52.12 27.46
C ILE A 877 15.52 -52.97 28.55
N ASP A 878 15.69 -54.28 28.32
CA ASP A 878 16.38 -55.17 29.26
C ASP A 878 17.85 -54.82 29.46
N GLU A 879 18.55 -54.51 28.37
CA GLU A 879 19.94 -54.05 28.40
C GLU A 879 20.07 -52.73 29.18
N ALA A 880 19.17 -51.79 28.92
CA ALA A 880 19.12 -50.50 29.61
C ALA A 880 18.90 -50.69 31.12
N ILE A 881 17.99 -51.58 31.52
CA ILE A 881 17.75 -51.90 32.93
C ILE A 881 19.01 -52.44 33.60
N GLN A 882 19.70 -53.40 32.99
CA GLN A 882 20.93 -53.96 33.58
C GLN A 882 22.03 -52.90 33.73
N LYS A 883 22.17 -52.03 32.73
CA LYS A 883 23.13 -50.93 32.81
C LYS A 883 22.76 -49.95 33.92
N LEU A 884 21.50 -49.56 34.05
CA LEU A 884 21.05 -48.64 35.10
C LEU A 884 21.21 -49.25 36.50
N LYS A 885 20.98 -50.56 36.67
CA LYS A 885 21.29 -51.26 37.93
C LYS A 885 22.75 -51.15 38.33
N SER A 886 23.69 -51.26 37.37
CA SER A 886 25.12 -51.18 37.67
C SER A 886 25.59 -49.82 38.21
N LEU A 887 24.77 -48.77 38.02
CA LEU A 887 25.02 -47.42 38.53
C LEU A 887 24.61 -47.25 40.01
N ILE A 888 23.87 -48.21 40.57
CA ILE A 888 23.37 -48.24 41.95
C ILE A 888 24.34 -49.06 42.79
#